data_AF-A0A8S1EXI1-F1
#
_entry.id   AF-A0A8S1EXI1-F1
#
_cell.length_a   1.000
_cell.length_b   1.000
_cell.length_c   1.000
_cell.angle_alpha   90.00
_cell.angle_beta   90.00
_cell.angle_gamma   90.00
#
_symmetry.space_group_name_H-M   'P 1'
#
loop_
_entity.id
_entity.type
_entity.pdbx_description
1 polymer ?
#
loop_
_entity_poly.entity_id
_entity_poly.type
_entity_poly.pdbx_seq_one_letter_code
_entity_poly.pdbx_strand_id
1 'polypeptide(L)'
;MSKKAELTSEEEAGWFVAQDAQPWWQWMIRMLISSGPIPRHVAFVMDGNRRYAKTKHLGNVIRGHEKGFVQLARVLDWCNRFGIKEITVYAFSIENFKRSEEEVSGLMRLAEEKFQKLLNDNEKLEEKRIAFRFYGNRKLLSARLCKLMDDIEEATKDYDSARLNVCMPYTSRDEIARSFETIRQQVKLGNVAIDDIDEKMIDACLDSGTGLPVDLFVRTSGECRLSDFLMWQSATTHIYFTDVLWPEFGYYQLCKAILNYQYYRSTIRKIPVDTVETEWALEKTKSFELTTWPDKMDTSGAKDTCVQVALRIRPQGNREKLEGSRVCTSVLPNEPQVIIGGDRSFTYDYVFDQPTPQHVVYESCVQKLVDGLFDGFNATVLAYGQTGSGKTHTMGTAFDTVVTQQEQDLGVIPRAIHHTFRRIAECKAEALEKGILEPSFEVSVQFVELYNDDVLDLLSDDRNNSSNIRIHEDNRGEIVLHGVEQRTVHDLDGTMEILKNGALNRTVAATNMNEQSSRSHAIFTLHVKQQRVVAAMDESGESVVKPGETEMEVLSAKFHFVDLAGSERMKRTGATGERAREGISINVGLLALGNVIAALGGANGKVSHVPYRDSKLTRLLQDSLGGNSRTLMIACCSPSDSDFVETLNTMKYANRAKEIKNKVVANQDKSSKMIGELRGRIAALEAELLEFKQGRRTVDVEGNEVVNDQYHENVYLTSEVNHLRFRVKALTETAEILRTENVKLKSEKELAALGGVSTEGGEGGDEMIQATFRKYLEELERTKSLLYESQSTCDQLRKENNRWKAQAGNRGVQDYNSTKLIEMARQDIENQRKMLASMTVENGSTSDYSSMSMNTGDEDGTSNDADEIEDEESDDEIDDELEKSKQASEAHQIDLHEVMVELDIKEKLIDQLERAERQNQQIRETYEKKLRELMNRIKETESERDRVLTEGGKAKGGKMSDEQLKNIKQEYERKITDLRKELKKIEALDKEHMKVIAKSQRELQEKTRLKSEVVDLKKAKVELIKKMNEDKKKQKQLMQAQARAMATKEKQTRLQANKIRTLEMKDKQREQFLKKTTSEVNQLRKEKAQAAAAARLAARGNASSRTPVARTPVASSRAARTAAVRNLKELSFSPKQAKLKWNALERKIEECVRKRQTIRIMEEELERYLKERHNLMLEIVENEKAFTQSENVIYRDGLLEVIDSAKEKLQYVQDQITYQQKLIVDVDQQVNFGLYILCRRDKAN
;
A
#
# COMPACT_ATOMS: atom_id res chain seq x y z
N MET A 1 -15.67 71.67 14.94
CA MET A 1 -16.17 70.50 14.19
C MET A 1 -15.20 69.34 14.43
N SER A 2 -15.69 68.20 14.94
CA SER A 2 -15.01 66.91 14.80
C SER A 2 -16.05 65.94 14.28
N LYS A 3 -15.69 65.07 13.33
CA LYS A 3 -16.68 64.21 12.66
C LYS A 3 -17.22 63.17 13.64
N LYS A 4 -18.54 63.01 13.68
CA LYS A 4 -19.11 61.71 14.05
C LYS A 4 -18.51 60.69 13.09
N ALA A 5 -17.91 59.62 13.60
CA ALA A 5 -17.73 58.43 12.79
C ALA A 5 -19.12 57.85 12.55
N GLU A 6 -19.51 57.73 11.29
CA GLU A 6 -20.77 57.09 10.90
C GLU A 6 -20.64 55.59 11.17
N LEU A 7 -21.60 55.00 11.90
CA LEU A 7 -21.64 53.55 12.08
C LEU A 7 -21.91 52.92 10.71
N THR A 8 -20.99 52.09 10.25
CA THR A 8 -21.14 51.34 9.00
C THR A 8 -22.13 50.19 9.20
N SER A 9 -22.97 49.94 8.20
CA SER A 9 -24.10 49.01 8.24
C SER A 9 -23.78 47.52 8.51
N GLU A 10 -22.51 47.13 8.61
CA GLU A 10 -22.11 45.78 9.04
C GLU A 10 -22.42 45.50 10.52
N GLU A 11 -22.48 46.52 11.40
CA GLU A 11 -22.57 46.29 12.86
C GLU A 11 -23.98 45.84 13.35
N GLU A 12 -25.03 45.95 12.52
CA GLU A 12 -26.40 45.52 12.88
C GLU A 12 -26.74 44.06 12.47
N ALA A 13 -25.77 43.29 11.97
CA ALA A 13 -26.01 41.93 11.44
C ALA A 13 -26.82 41.02 12.39
N GLY A 14 -27.93 40.47 11.87
CA GLY A 14 -28.69 39.40 12.50
C GLY A 14 -28.10 38.02 12.18
N TRP A 15 -28.87 36.96 12.44
CA TRP A 15 -28.49 35.58 12.05
C TRP A 15 -28.43 35.38 10.53
N PHE A 16 -29.13 36.24 9.79
CA PHE A 16 -29.20 36.20 8.33
C PHE A 16 -28.51 37.43 7.76
N VAL A 17 -27.36 37.22 7.12
CA VAL A 17 -26.65 38.26 6.36
C VAL A 17 -27.47 38.62 5.11
N ALA A 18 -27.48 39.89 4.73
CA ALA A 18 -28.11 40.34 3.49
C ALA A 18 -27.48 39.65 2.27
N GLN A 19 -28.24 39.53 1.17
CA GLN A 19 -27.76 38.91 -0.07
C GLN A 19 -26.83 39.87 -0.84
N ASP A 20 -25.63 40.10 -0.32
CA ASP A 20 -24.54 40.68 -1.11
C ASP A 20 -24.28 39.79 -2.34
N ALA A 21 -24.23 40.41 -3.52
CA ALA A 21 -24.03 39.70 -4.78
C ALA A 21 -22.69 38.95 -4.74
N GLN A 22 -22.73 37.61 -4.63
CA GLN A 22 -21.52 36.82 -4.44
C GLN A 22 -20.56 37.04 -5.62
N PRO A 23 -19.26 37.28 -5.35
CA PRO A 23 -18.24 37.31 -6.38
C PRO A 23 -18.28 36.01 -7.20
N TRP A 24 -18.23 36.12 -8.53
CA TRP A 24 -18.31 34.99 -9.47
C TRP A 24 -17.32 33.86 -9.15
N TRP A 25 -16.15 34.19 -8.58
CA TRP A 25 -15.15 33.22 -8.15
C TRP A 25 -15.62 32.34 -6.98
N GLN A 26 -16.51 32.82 -6.10
CA GLN A 26 -17.10 31.99 -5.03
C GLN A 26 -18.01 30.92 -5.63
N TRP A 27 -18.80 31.28 -6.64
CA TRP A 27 -19.64 30.33 -7.38
C TRP A 27 -18.79 29.29 -8.12
N MET A 28 -17.71 29.70 -8.80
CA MET A 28 -16.79 28.74 -9.45
C MET A 28 -16.12 27.79 -8.45
N ILE A 29 -15.59 28.30 -7.33
CA ILE A 29 -14.99 27.46 -6.28
C ILE A 29 -16.04 26.52 -5.67
N ARG A 30 -17.28 26.99 -5.47
CA ARG A 30 -18.39 26.14 -5.00
C ARG A 30 -18.66 25.01 -5.97
N MET A 31 -18.78 25.29 -7.28
CA MET A 31 -19.02 24.26 -8.29
C MET A 31 -17.88 23.23 -8.36
N LEU A 32 -16.62 23.70 -8.29
CA LEU A 32 -15.44 22.82 -8.27
C LEU A 32 -15.39 21.93 -7.02
N ILE A 33 -15.71 22.45 -5.83
CA ILE A 33 -15.71 21.66 -4.60
C ILE A 33 -16.94 20.74 -4.53
N SER A 34 -18.06 21.12 -5.14
CA SER A 34 -19.31 20.36 -5.10
C SER A 34 -19.37 19.20 -6.10
N SER A 35 -18.37 19.03 -6.97
CA SER A 35 -18.17 17.77 -7.71
C SER A 35 -17.58 16.67 -6.81
N GLY A 36 -16.90 17.06 -5.72
CA GLY A 36 -16.43 16.16 -4.68
C GLY A 36 -17.48 15.93 -3.58
N PRO A 37 -17.33 14.87 -2.76
CA PRO A 37 -18.27 14.53 -1.70
C PRO A 37 -18.25 15.58 -0.57
N ILE A 38 -19.40 16.20 -0.29
CA ILE A 38 -19.53 17.24 0.75
C ILE A 38 -19.87 16.59 2.12
N PRO A 39 -19.32 17.06 3.26
CA PRO A 39 -19.74 16.60 4.58
C PRO A 39 -21.21 16.99 4.84
N ARG A 40 -22.01 16.07 5.39
CA ARG A 40 -23.42 16.30 5.73
C ARG A 40 -23.57 17.02 7.06
N HIS A 41 -22.70 16.70 8.04
CA HIS A 41 -22.66 17.35 9.34
C HIS A 41 -21.27 17.95 9.64
N VAL A 42 -21.20 19.25 9.92
CA VAL A 42 -19.95 19.93 10.35
C VAL A 42 -20.06 20.49 11.77
N ALA A 43 -19.12 20.13 12.64
CA ALA A 43 -18.99 20.68 13.98
C ALA A 43 -17.93 21.80 14.04
N PHE A 44 -18.17 22.88 14.79
CA PHE A 44 -17.26 24.03 14.90
C PHE A 44 -16.91 24.40 16.35
N VAL A 45 -15.60 24.38 16.66
CA VAL A 45 -15.02 24.99 17.88
C VAL A 45 -14.54 26.41 17.55
N MET A 46 -15.35 27.39 17.93
CA MET A 46 -15.21 28.81 17.58
C MET A 46 -14.18 29.58 18.45
N ASP A 47 -12.99 29.03 18.68
CA ASP A 47 -11.97 29.68 19.50
C ASP A 47 -11.26 30.84 18.78
N GLY A 48 -10.72 31.78 19.56
CA GLY A 48 -9.91 32.90 19.11
C GLY A 48 -10.53 34.27 19.42
N ASN A 49 -11.83 34.35 19.74
CA ASN A 49 -12.56 35.61 19.96
C ASN A 49 -11.88 36.56 20.97
N ARG A 50 -11.50 36.04 22.14
CA ARG A 50 -10.77 36.79 23.18
C ARG A 50 -9.35 37.17 22.75
N ARG A 51 -8.67 36.35 21.92
CA ARG A 51 -7.34 36.67 21.38
C ARG A 51 -7.44 37.79 20.35
N TYR A 52 -8.38 37.68 19.41
CA TYR A 52 -8.68 38.70 18.39
C TYR A 52 -8.99 40.07 19.02
N ALA A 53 -9.83 40.12 20.07
CA ALA A 53 -10.12 41.37 20.79
C ALA A 53 -8.87 42.07 21.35
N LYS A 54 -7.89 41.29 21.86
CA LYS A 54 -6.60 41.80 22.33
C LYS A 54 -5.72 42.27 21.17
N THR A 55 -5.53 41.43 20.16
CA THR A 55 -4.64 41.70 19.00
C THR A 55 -5.12 42.87 18.13
N LYS A 56 -6.45 43.12 18.04
CA LYS A 56 -7.03 44.27 17.35
C LYS A 56 -7.33 45.46 18.29
N HIS A 57 -6.87 45.41 19.54
CA HIS A 57 -7.02 46.47 20.56
C HIS A 57 -8.46 47.00 20.76
N LEU A 58 -9.48 46.12 20.73
CA LEU A 58 -10.91 46.52 20.71
C LEU A 58 -11.46 47.06 22.05
N GLY A 59 -10.60 47.20 23.07
CA GLY A 59 -10.94 47.72 24.41
C GLY A 59 -11.71 46.74 25.31
N ASN A 60 -12.65 45.97 24.76
CA ASN A 60 -13.47 45.01 25.50
C ASN A 60 -13.41 43.62 24.83
N VAL A 61 -13.34 42.55 25.64
CA VAL A 61 -13.40 41.15 25.19
C VAL A 61 -14.72 40.82 24.49
N ILE A 62 -15.85 41.39 24.97
CA ILE A 62 -17.19 41.13 24.42
C ILE A 62 -17.26 41.52 22.93
N ARG A 63 -16.58 42.60 22.51
CA ARG A 63 -16.46 43.01 21.09
C ARG A 63 -15.78 41.97 20.19
N GLY A 64 -14.94 41.10 20.75
CA GLY A 64 -14.40 39.95 20.03
C GLY A 64 -15.44 38.86 19.79
N HIS A 65 -16.35 38.65 20.75
CA HIS A 65 -17.45 37.70 20.63
C HIS A 65 -18.60 38.23 19.76
N GLU A 66 -18.89 39.53 19.80
CA GLU A 66 -19.80 40.20 18.85
C GLU A 66 -19.33 39.97 17.40
N LYS A 67 -18.05 40.21 17.09
CA LYS A 67 -17.48 39.93 15.75
C LYS A 67 -17.42 38.45 15.43
N GLY A 68 -17.18 37.58 16.43
CA GLY A 68 -17.29 36.13 16.27
C GLY A 68 -18.70 35.67 15.89
N PHE A 69 -19.74 36.31 16.42
CA PHE A 69 -21.13 36.05 16.05
C PHE A 69 -21.45 36.47 14.61
N VAL A 70 -21.00 37.66 14.17
CA VAL A 70 -21.14 38.09 12.76
C VAL A 70 -20.45 37.10 11.82
N GLN A 71 -19.28 36.58 12.20
CA GLN A 71 -18.58 35.59 11.39
C GLN A 71 -19.26 34.22 11.40
N LEU A 72 -19.93 33.83 12.49
CA LEU A 72 -20.81 32.65 12.52
C LEU A 72 -21.96 32.77 11.52
N ALA A 73 -22.69 33.88 11.50
CA ALA A 73 -23.77 34.10 10.53
C ALA A 73 -23.29 33.97 9.07
N ARG A 74 -22.08 34.46 8.77
CA ARG A 74 -21.43 34.30 7.46
C ARG A 74 -21.09 32.84 7.14
N VAL A 75 -20.49 32.11 8.09
CA VAL A 75 -20.12 30.69 7.91
C VAL A 75 -21.37 29.81 7.74
N LEU A 76 -22.45 30.04 8.50
CA LEU A 76 -23.70 29.30 8.38
C LEU A 76 -24.32 29.44 6.98
N ASP A 77 -24.36 30.66 6.43
CA ASP A 77 -24.89 30.88 5.08
C ASP A 77 -24.01 30.23 4.00
N TRP A 78 -22.69 30.23 4.16
CA TRP A 78 -21.78 29.49 3.28
C TRP A 78 -21.98 27.96 3.37
N CYS A 79 -22.11 27.42 4.58
CA CYS A 79 -22.38 25.99 4.80
C CYS A 79 -23.70 25.55 4.17
N ASN A 80 -24.76 26.33 4.33
CA ASN A 80 -26.05 26.11 3.68
C ASN A 80 -25.92 26.14 2.13
N ARG A 81 -25.14 27.07 1.57
CA ARG A 81 -24.84 27.08 0.12
C ARG A 81 -24.07 25.82 -0.31
N PHE A 82 -23.14 25.32 0.49
CA PHE A 82 -22.50 24.02 0.22
C PHE A 82 -23.44 22.82 0.37
N GLY A 83 -24.69 23.00 0.85
CA GLY A 83 -25.64 21.89 1.04
C GLY A 83 -25.37 21.03 2.28
N ILE A 84 -24.55 21.54 3.21
CA ILE A 84 -24.32 20.93 4.52
C ILE A 84 -25.64 20.94 5.28
N LYS A 85 -26.08 19.79 5.79
CA LYS A 85 -27.43 19.58 6.32
C LYS A 85 -27.55 19.77 7.82
N GLU A 86 -26.47 19.55 8.56
CA GLU A 86 -26.45 19.70 10.02
C GLU A 86 -25.16 20.42 10.44
N ILE A 87 -25.28 21.34 11.39
CA ILE A 87 -24.15 22.14 11.87
C ILE A 87 -24.23 22.20 13.39
N THR A 88 -23.16 21.81 14.09
CA THR A 88 -23.10 21.89 15.57
C THR A 88 -22.02 22.85 16.02
N VAL A 89 -22.37 23.84 16.86
CA VAL A 89 -21.44 24.93 17.23
C VAL A 89 -21.19 24.98 18.74
N TYR A 90 -19.90 25.01 19.13
CA TYR A 90 -19.51 25.13 20.54
C TYR A 90 -19.61 26.60 20.97
N ALA A 91 -20.79 27.01 21.43
CA ALA A 91 -21.07 28.40 21.79
C ALA A 91 -20.55 28.76 23.20
N PHE A 92 -20.75 27.88 24.20
CA PHE A 92 -20.26 28.12 25.56
C PHE A 92 -19.98 26.81 26.31
N SER A 93 -18.78 26.69 26.88
CA SER A 93 -18.39 25.51 27.68
C SER A 93 -18.79 25.66 29.14
N ILE A 94 -19.13 24.58 29.84
CA ILE A 94 -19.29 24.59 31.31
C ILE A 94 -18.00 25.07 32.01
N GLU A 95 -16.82 24.79 31.45
CA GLU A 95 -15.56 25.34 31.96
C GLU A 95 -15.47 26.86 31.89
N ASN A 96 -16.28 27.52 31.06
CA ASN A 96 -16.25 28.97 30.88
C ASN A 96 -16.94 29.74 32.02
N PHE A 97 -17.66 29.06 32.93
CA PHE A 97 -18.07 29.66 34.21
C PHE A 97 -16.88 29.97 35.13
N LYS A 98 -15.67 29.44 34.88
CA LYS A 98 -14.42 29.78 35.59
C LYS A 98 -13.81 31.14 35.15
N ARG A 99 -14.52 31.93 34.32
CA ARG A 99 -14.10 33.27 33.85
C ARG A 99 -14.64 34.34 34.81
N SER A 100 -14.26 35.61 34.62
CA SER A 100 -14.83 36.71 35.41
C SER A 100 -16.35 36.83 35.19
N GLU A 101 -17.08 37.13 36.25
CA GLU A 101 -18.54 37.26 36.22
C GLU A 101 -19.02 38.31 35.21
N GLU A 102 -18.27 39.40 35.02
CA GLU A 102 -18.52 40.41 33.99
C GLU A 102 -18.47 39.84 32.56
N GLU A 103 -17.53 38.94 32.26
CA GLU A 103 -17.43 38.31 30.94
C GLU A 103 -18.53 37.26 30.75
N VAL A 104 -18.83 36.46 31.77
CA VAL A 104 -19.90 35.46 31.73
C VAL A 104 -21.27 36.14 31.56
N SER A 105 -21.57 37.14 32.39
CA SER A 105 -22.80 37.94 32.31
C SER A 105 -22.91 38.68 30.96
N GLY A 106 -21.80 39.24 30.47
CA GLY A 106 -21.74 39.87 29.15
C GLY A 106 -22.07 38.90 28.00
N LEU A 107 -21.57 37.66 28.07
CA LEU A 107 -21.85 36.61 27.09
C LEU A 107 -23.29 36.08 27.17
N MET A 108 -23.83 35.89 28.39
CA MET A 108 -25.23 35.46 28.57
C MET A 108 -26.21 36.54 28.06
N ARG A 109 -25.93 37.82 28.32
CA ARG A 109 -26.73 38.94 27.78
C ARG A 109 -26.65 39.03 26.26
N LEU A 110 -25.47 38.77 25.67
CA LEU A 110 -25.30 38.71 24.22
C LEU A 110 -26.11 37.55 23.60
N ALA A 111 -26.16 36.39 24.27
CA ALA A 111 -27.00 35.27 23.86
C ALA A 111 -28.50 35.62 23.94
N GLU A 112 -28.98 36.19 25.06
CA GLU A 112 -30.37 36.66 25.20
C GLU A 112 -30.74 37.67 24.08
N GLU A 113 -29.85 38.62 23.75
CA GLU A 113 -30.06 39.59 22.66
C GLU A 113 -30.17 38.91 21.29
N LYS A 114 -29.24 38.00 20.95
CA LYS A 114 -29.23 37.37 19.62
C LYS A 114 -30.34 36.32 19.46
N PHE A 115 -30.75 35.62 20.51
CA PHE A 115 -31.90 34.72 20.48
C PHE A 115 -33.23 35.50 20.42
N GLN A 116 -33.36 36.60 21.15
CA GLN A 116 -34.52 37.49 20.99
C GLN A 116 -34.61 38.07 19.57
N LYS A 117 -33.48 38.48 18.96
CA LYS A 117 -33.46 38.93 17.56
C LYS A 117 -33.83 37.82 16.58
N LEU A 118 -33.44 36.57 16.85
CA LEU A 118 -33.80 35.40 16.02
C LEU A 118 -35.32 35.17 15.97
N LEU A 119 -35.99 35.18 17.12
CA LEU A 119 -37.45 35.07 17.21
C LEU A 119 -38.17 36.24 16.52
N ASN A 120 -37.58 37.44 16.54
CA ASN A 120 -38.14 38.61 15.86
C ASN A 120 -37.95 38.55 14.33
N ASP A 121 -36.90 37.89 13.83
CA ASP A 121 -36.58 37.69 12.40
C ASP A 121 -37.30 36.45 11.81
N ASN A 122 -38.44 36.01 12.36
CA ASN A 122 -39.07 34.70 12.07
C ASN A 122 -39.40 34.44 10.59
N GLU A 123 -39.74 35.48 9.81
CA GLU A 123 -39.99 35.34 8.37
C GLU A 123 -38.80 34.70 7.62
N LYS A 124 -37.56 34.95 8.06
CA LYS A 124 -36.33 34.41 7.46
C LYS A 124 -35.97 33.02 7.99
N LEU A 125 -36.41 32.69 9.21
CA LEU A 125 -36.37 31.32 9.74
C LEU A 125 -37.27 30.42 8.90
N GLU A 126 -38.50 30.88 8.63
CA GLU A 126 -39.48 30.18 7.80
C GLU A 126 -39.01 30.09 6.33
N GLU A 127 -38.48 31.17 5.74
CA GLU A 127 -37.90 31.17 4.38
C GLU A 127 -36.82 30.10 4.20
N LYS A 128 -35.89 29.97 5.17
CA LYS A 128 -34.77 29.02 5.08
C LYS A 128 -35.07 27.63 5.65
N ARG A 129 -36.18 27.46 6.40
CA ARG A 129 -36.60 26.23 7.09
C ARG A 129 -35.45 25.55 7.87
N ILE A 130 -34.78 26.31 8.75
CA ILE A 130 -33.67 25.82 9.57
C ILE A 130 -34.17 25.48 10.98
N ALA A 131 -34.13 24.20 11.35
CA ALA A 131 -34.43 23.76 12.73
C ALA A 131 -33.28 24.13 13.68
N PHE A 132 -33.60 24.70 14.83
CA PHE A 132 -32.65 25.00 15.90
C PHE A 132 -32.77 23.96 17.03
N ARG A 133 -31.65 23.63 17.66
CA ARG A 133 -31.57 22.77 18.87
C ARG A 133 -30.52 23.28 19.83
N PHE A 134 -30.72 23.08 21.13
CA PHE A 134 -29.78 23.50 22.17
C PHE A 134 -29.32 22.33 23.03
N TYR A 135 -28.02 22.01 22.95
CA TYR A 135 -27.36 20.94 23.70
C TYR A 135 -26.64 21.52 24.94
N GLY A 136 -26.59 20.77 26.03
CA GLY A 136 -25.97 21.20 27.28
C GLY A 136 -26.93 21.40 28.46
N ASN A 137 -26.36 21.78 29.60
CA ASN A 137 -27.03 21.72 30.90
C ASN A 137 -27.84 22.99 31.20
N ARG A 138 -29.12 23.01 30.77
CA ARG A 138 -30.05 24.15 30.96
C ARG A 138 -30.20 24.61 32.42
N LYS A 139 -29.87 23.77 33.41
CA LYS A 139 -29.91 24.12 34.85
C LYS A 139 -28.90 25.21 35.25
N LEU A 140 -27.93 25.52 34.38
CA LEU A 140 -26.89 26.53 34.61
C LEU A 140 -27.19 27.90 33.95
N LEU A 141 -28.38 28.09 33.37
CA LEU A 141 -28.76 29.32 32.65
C LEU A 141 -29.82 30.15 33.39
N SER A 142 -30.03 31.39 32.93
CA SER A 142 -31.16 32.23 33.38
C SER A 142 -32.48 31.61 32.90
N ALA A 143 -33.53 31.66 33.71
CA ALA A 143 -34.86 31.19 33.30
C ALA A 143 -35.42 31.92 32.07
N ARG A 144 -34.96 33.17 31.84
CA ARG A 144 -35.26 33.95 30.63
C ARG A 144 -34.58 33.37 29.39
N LEU A 145 -33.30 33.02 29.49
CA LEU A 145 -32.53 32.44 28.40
C LEU A 145 -33.02 31.03 28.07
N CYS A 146 -33.34 30.21 29.08
CA CYS A 146 -34.02 28.92 28.87
C CYS A 146 -35.31 29.10 28.08
N LYS A 147 -36.20 30.01 28.53
CA LYS A 147 -37.45 30.25 27.80
C LYS A 147 -37.21 30.68 26.34
N LEU A 148 -36.25 31.56 26.07
CA LEU A 148 -35.92 31.94 24.69
C LEU A 148 -35.43 30.75 23.85
N MET A 149 -34.71 29.80 24.45
CA MET A 149 -34.27 28.57 23.78
C MET A 149 -35.45 27.61 23.53
N ASP A 150 -36.33 27.44 24.51
CA ASP A 150 -37.54 26.62 24.41
C ASP A 150 -38.52 27.19 23.35
N ASP A 151 -38.75 28.52 23.35
CA ASP A 151 -39.58 29.25 22.38
C ASP A 151 -39.02 29.10 20.94
N ILE A 152 -37.69 29.04 20.76
CA ILE A 152 -37.02 28.81 19.45
C ILE A 152 -37.14 27.37 18.98
N GLU A 153 -36.96 26.39 19.87
CA GLU A 153 -37.05 24.97 19.52
C GLU A 153 -38.46 24.58 19.09
N GLU A 154 -39.49 25.03 19.80
CA GLU A 154 -40.88 24.75 19.41
C GLU A 154 -41.26 25.48 18.11
N ALA A 155 -40.80 26.73 17.91
CA ALA A 155 -41.06 27.50 16.68
C ALA A 155 -40.34 26.97 15.43
N THR A 156 -39.29 26.14 15.58
CA THR A 156 -38.49 25.60 14.46
C THR A 156 -38.54 24.07 14.36
N LYS A 157 -39.42 23.44 15.13
CA LYS A 157 -39.59 21.99 15.31
C LYS A 157 -39.91 21.23 14.02
N ASP A 158 -40.79 21.79 13.20
CA ASP A 158 -41.28 21.19 11.95
C ASP A 158 -40.46 21.63 10.73
N TYR A 159 -39.22 22.10 10.93
CA TYR A 159 -38.31 22.53 9.87
C TYR A 159 -37.29 21.43 9.51
N ASP A 160 -37.05 21.26 8.21
CA ASP A 160 -36.44 20.05 7.64
C ASP A 160 -35.29 20.32 6.64
N SER A 161 -35.09 21.59 6.23
CA SER A 161 -34.11 21.94 5.19
C SER A 161 -32.67 21.81 5.69
N ALA A 162 -32.40 22.31 6.90
CA ALA A 162 -31.11 22.16 7.59
C ALA A 162 -31.31 22.24 9.12
N ARG A 163 -30.30 21.81 9.89
CA ARG A 163 -30.29 21.89 11.35
C ARG A 163 -29.10 22.67 11.89
N LEU A 164 -29.32 23.47 12.92
CA LEU A 164 -28.28 24.16 13.69
C LEU A 164 -28.40 23.82 15.18
N ASN A 165 -27.43 23.04 15.66
CA ASN A 165 -27.32 22.62 17.05
C ASN A 165 -26.33 23.55 17.79
N VAL A 166 -26.75 24.14 18.91
CA VAL A 166 -25.99 25.15 19.65
C VAL A 166 -25.66 24.62 21.05
N CYS A 167 -24.38 24.36 21.31
CA CYS A 167 -23.93 23.74 22.56
C CYS A 167 -23.61 24.80 23.63
N MET A 168 -24.51 24.99 24.60
CA MET A 168 -24.45 26.03 25.63
C MET A 168 -25.39 25.78 26.83
N PRO A 169 -24.87 25.68 28.08
CA PRO A 169 -23.50 25.41 28.50
C PRO A 169 -23.22 23.91 28.38
N TYR A 170 -22.21 23.54 27.60
CA TYR A 170 -21.96 22.14 27.25
C TYR A 170 -20.55 21.69 27.64
N THR A 171 -20.42 20.43 28.06
CA THR A 171 -19.20 19.60 27.94
C THR A 171 -19.65 18.16 27.70
N SER A 172 -18.88 17.39 26.94
CA SER A 172 -19.23 16.00 26.59
C SER A 172 -19.24 15.10 27.83
N ARG A 173 -18.36 15.38 28.80
CA ARG A 173 -18.38 14.70 30.12
C ARG A 173 -19.66 14.97 30.92
N ASP A 174 -20.29 16.14 30.78
CA ASP A 174 -21.59 16.44 31.40
C ASP A 174 -22.74 15.80 30.61
N GLU A 175 -22.69 15.82 29.28
CA GLU A 175 -23.64 15.12 28.40
C GLU A 175 -23.68 13.61 28.70
N ILE A 176 -22.52 12.94 28.69
CA ILE A 176 -22.42 11.49 28.97
C ILE A 176 -22.86 11.17 30.41
N ALA A 177 -22.58 12.04 31.38
CA ALA A 177 -23.08 11.85 32.75
C ALA A 177 -24.61 11.99 32.83
N ARG A 178 -25.22 12.88 32.03
CA ARG A 178 -26.68 13.06 31.95
C ARG A 178 -27.36 11.93 31.16
N SER A 179 -26.73 11.38 30.11
CA SER A 179 -27.28 10.25 29.37
C SER A 179 -27.32 8.99 30.25
N PHE A 180 -26.23 8.65 30.94
CA PHE A 180 -26.22 7.53 31.89
C PHE A 180 -27.18 7.72 33.08
N GLU A 181 -27.33 8.94 33.61
CA GLU A 181 -28.36 9.23 34.63
C GLU A 181 -29.79 8.99 34.09
N THR A 182 -30.03 9.32 32.81
CA THR A 182 -31.32 9.10 32.15
C THR A 182 -31.59 7.62 31.93
N ILE A 183 -30.61 6.86 31.43
CA ILE A 183 -30.68 5.39 31.29
C ILE A 183 -30.99 4.75 32.66
N ARG A 184 -30.26 5.15 33.71
CA ARG A 184 -30.47 4.67 35.09
C ARG A 184 -31.90 4.95 35.59
N GLN A 185 -32.50 6.07 35.22
CA GLN A 185 -33.89 6.38 35.57
C GLN A 185 -34.89 5.53 34.77
N GLN A 186 -34.67 5.28 33.48
CA GLN A 186 -35.56 4.41 32.69
C GLN A 186 -35.53 2.95 33.15
N VAL A 187 -34.34 2.42 33.47
CA VAL A 187 -34.18 1.09 34.10
C VAL A 187 -34.90 1.03 35.44
N LYS A 188 -34.76 2.06 36.29
CA LYS A 188 -35.46 2.15 37.58
C LYS A 188 -36.99 2.24 37.44
N LEU A 189 -37.50 2.79 36.34
CA LEU A 189 -38.93 2.82 36.01
C LEU A 189 -39.44 1.51 35.40
N GLY A 190 -38.55 0.56 35.04
CA GLY A 190 -38.90 -0.70 34.37
C GLY A 190 -39.17 -0.57 32.87
N ASN A 191 -38.79 0.57 32.26
CA ASN A 191 -39.01 0.82 30.82
C ASN A 191 -37.94 0.18 29.92
N VAL A 192 -36.82 -0.27 30.50
CA VAL A 192 -35.61 -0.78 29.82
C VAL A 192 -34.98 -1.86 30.72
N ALA A 193 -34.57 -3.01 30.18
CA ALA A 193 -33.84 -4.02 30.96
C ALA A 193 -32.34 -3.67 31.05
N ILE A 194 -31.65 -4.21 32.06
CA ILE A 194 -30.20 -3.99 32.23
C ILE A 194 -29.41 -4.58 31.05
N ASP A 195 -29.90 -5.68 30.48
CA ASP A 195 -29.29 -6.39 29.35
C ASP A 195 -29.55 -5.69 27.99
N ASP A 196 -30.45 -4.70 27.92
CA ASP A 196 -30.80 -3.96 26.70
C ASP A 196 -29.92 -2.70 26.49
N ILE A 197 -28.94 -2.44 27.37
CA ILE A 197 -28.12 -1.21 27.34
C ILE A 197 -26.95 -1.39 26.36
N ASP A 198 -27.13 -0.94 25.12
CA ASP A 198 -26.11 -0.98 24.06
C ASP A 198 -25.62 0.43 23.62
N GLU A 199 -24.72 0.46 22.65
CA GLU A 199 -24.17 1.72 22.09
C GLU A 199 -25.26 2.57 21.42
N LYS A 200 -26.22 1.93 20.72
CA LYS A 200 -27.38 2.61 20.09
C LYS A 200 -28.27 3.28 21.14
N MET A 201 -28.44 2.68 22.32
CA MET A 201 -29.17 3.26 23.44
C MET A 201 -28.42 4.47 24.03
N ILE A 202 -27.09 4.41 24.14
CA ILE A 202 -26.28 5.55 24.61
C ILE A 202 -26.41 6.72 23.62
N ASP A 203 -26.25 6.48 22.32
CA ASP A 203 -26.46 7.49 21.26
C ASP A 203 -27.83 8.16 21.36
N ALA A 204 -28.89 7.36 21.54
CA ALA A 204 -30.26 7.85 21.69
C ALA A 204 -30.50 8.67 22.98
N CYS A 205 -29.62 8.55 23.98
CA CYS A 205 -29.70 9.26 25.26
C CYS A 205 -28.76 10.49 25.38
N LEU A 206 -27.89 10.74 24.40
CA LEU A 206 -27.08 11.97 24.31
C LEU A 206 -27.95 13.15 23.80
N ASP A 207 -27.49 14.40 23.96
CA ASP A 207 -28.25 15.57 23.50
C ASP A 207 -28.40 15.57 21.96
N SER A 208 -27.46 14.94 21.25
CA SER A 208 -27.52 14.68 19.81
C SER A 208 -28.67 13.75 19.40
N GLY A 209 -29.03 12.77 20.24
CA GLY A 209 -29.96 11.69 19.91
C GLY A 209 -29.65 11.04 18.55
N THR A 210 -30.69 10.72 17.78
CA THR A 210 -30.60 10.22 16.40
C THR A 210 -30.28 11.32 15.37
N GLY A 211 -29.34 12.21 15.68
CA GLY A 211 -28.81 13.22 14.76
C GLY A 211 -27.98 12.61 13.63
N LEU A 212 -27.52 13.42 12.67
CA LEU A 212 -26.52 12.94 11.71
C LEU A 212 -25.16 12.76 12.42
N PRO A 213 -24.39 11.68 12.16
CA PRO A 213 -23.02 11.55 12.67
C PRO A 213 -22.13 12.67 12.12
N VAL A 214 -21.15 13.12 12.90
CA VAL A 214 -20.31 14.27 12.52
C VAL A 214 -19.32 13.84 11.43
N ASP A 215 -19.41 14.43 10.24
CA ASP A 215 -18.48 14.16 9.13
C ASP A 215 -17.14 14.91 9.32
N LEU A 216 -17.20 16.17 9.75
CA LEU A 216 -16.05 17.08 9.83
C LEU A 216 -16.12 17.94 11.10
N PHE A 217 -15.06 17.90 11.91
CA PHE A 217 -14.87 18.71 13.10
C PHE A 217 -13.83 19.80 12.81
N VAL A 218 -14.21 21.07 12.83
CA VAL A 218 -13.34 22.22 12.59
C VAL A 218 -13.01 22.94 13.90
N ARG A 219 -11.73 23.20 14.15
CA ARG A 219 -11.28 24.04 15.27
C ARG A 219 -10.34 25.15 14.82
N THR A 220 -10.66 26.38 15.24
CA THR A 220 -9.86 27.58 14.98
C THR A 220 -8.82 27.85 16.07
N SER A 221 -7.99 28.86 15.83
CA SER A 221 -7.05 29.46 16.78
C SER A 221 -5.86 28.59 17.22
N GLY A 222 -5.53 27.55 16.45
CA GLY A 222 -4.23 26.85 16.49
C GLY A 222 -4.01 25.87 17.64
N GLU A 223 -5.05 25.50 18.38
CA GLU A 223 -4.94 24.50 19.46
C GLU A 223 -5.35 23.10 18.98
N CYS A 224 -4.41 22.15 18.96
CA CYS A 224 -4.68 20.76 18.57
C CYS A 224 -5.29 19.93 19.72
N ARG A 225 -6.55 20.23 20.09
CA ARG A 225 -7.32 19.48 21.11
C ARG A 225 -8.84 19.57 20.86
N LEU A 226 -9.63 18.66 21.43
CA LEU A 226 -11.10 18.72 21.32
C LEU A 226 -11.77 19.68 22.32
N SER A 227 -11.17 19.91 23.50
CA SER A 227 -11.77 20.72 24.61
C SER A 227 -13.15 20.25 25.07
N ASP A 228 -13.30 18.94 25.27
CA ASP A 228 -14.52 18.33 25.83
C ASP A 228 -15.78 18.63 24.98
N PHE A 229 -15.60 18.72 23.66
CA PHE A 229 -16.66 18.97 22.67
C PHE A 229 -16.88 17.74 21.80
N LEU A 230 -18.14 17.27 21.75
CA LEU A 230 -18.61 16.10 21.01
C LEU A 230 -17.69 14.87 21.10
N MET A 231 -17.12 14.57 22.27
CA MET A 231 -16.07 13.53 22.40
C MET A 231 -16.54 12.12 22.03
N TRP A 232 -17.84 11.84 22.16
CA TRP A 232 -18.46 10.58 21.72
C TRP A 232 -18.75 10.62 20.22
N GLN A 233 -19.53 11.62 19.79
CA GLN A 233 -20.00 11.79 18.42
C GLN A 233 -18.88 12.13 17.40
N SER A 234 -17.64 12.34 17.86
CA SER A 234 -16.45 12.62 17.04
C SER A 234 -15.54 11.42 16.77
N ALA A 235 -15.90 10.21 17.27
CA ALA A 235 -15.05 9.02 17.20
C ALA A 235 -14.64 8.60 15.77
N THR A 236 -15.51 8.81 14.77
CA THR A 236 -15.30 8.44 13.36
C THR A 236 -15.15 9.65 12.43
N THR A 237 -14.89 10.84 13.00
CA THR A 237 -14.99 12.14 12.32
C THR A 237 -13.65 12.65 11.77
N HIS A 238 -13.66 13.38 10.64
CA HIS A 238 -12.46 14.08 10.19
C HIS A 238 -12.17 15.32 11.04
N ILE A 239 -11.00 15.40 11.69
CA ILE A 239 -10.65 16.53 12.55
C ILE A 239 -9.70 17.50 11.84
N TYR A 240 -10.15 18.75 11.67
CA TYR A 240 -9.44 19.82 10.98
C TYR A 240 -9.08 20.98 11.93
N PHE A 241 -7.80 21.16 12.20
CA PHE A 241 -7.26 22.28 12.98
C PHE A 241 -6.75 23.40 12.07
N THR A 242 -7.04 24.66 12.41
CA THR A 242 -6.44 25.84 11.80
C THR A 242 -5.98 26.85 12.85
N ASP A 243 -4.87 27.51 12.56
CA ASP A 243 -4.25 28.63 13.28
C ASP A 243 -5.07 29.92 13.27
N VAL A 244 -5.83 30.15 12.20
CA VAL A 244 -6.70 31.33 12.00
C VAL A 244 -7.68 31.50 13.17
N LEU A 245 -7.79 32.72 13.71
CA LEU A 245 -8.73 33.07 14.79
C LEU A 245 -10.18 33.05 14.27
N TRP A 246 -11.17 32.66 15.08
CA TRP A 246 -12.56 32.55 14.61
C TRP A 246 -13.12 33.79 13.87
N PRO A 247 -12.94 35.05 14.33
CA PRO A 247 -13.40 36.23 13.59
C PRO A 247 -12.68 36.50 12.26
N GLU A 248 -11.67 35.71 11.89
CA GLU A 248 -10.91 35.77 10.64
C GLU A 248 -11.10 34.50 9.78
N PHE A 249 -11.94 33.55 10.21
CA PHE A 249 -12.22 32.29 9.50
C PHE A 249 -13.14 32.54 8.29
N GLY A 250 -12.54 32.86 7.14
CA GLY A 250 -13.24 33.20 5.90
C GLY A 250 -13.62 32.02 5.01
N TYR A 251 -14.23 32.35 3.86
CA TYR A 251 -14.71 31.38 2.86
C TYR A 251 -13.61 30.42 2.38
N TYR A 252 -12.39 30.92 2.17
CA TYR A 252 -11.25 30.10 1.77
C TYR A 252 -10.85 29.07 2.84
N GLN A 253 -10.98 29.39 4.12
CA GLN A 253 -10.69 28.48 5.22
C GLN A 253 -11.75 27.37 5.32
N LEU A 254 -13.03 27.70 5.10
CA LEU A 254 -14.11 26.71 4.97
C LEU A 254 -13.88 25.78 3.76
N CYS A 255 -13.55 26.35 2.59
CA CYS A 255 -13.20 25.57 1.39
C CYS A 255 -12.02 24.63 1.65
N LYS A 256 -10.98 25.10 2.34
CA LYS A 256 -9.80 24.31 2.70
C LYS A 256 -10.14 23.17 3.67
N ALA A 257 -11.07 23.36 4.59
CA ALA A 257 -11.55 22.30 5.48
C ALA A 257 -12.35 21.23 4.72
N ILE A 258 -13.25 21.63 3.82
CA ILE A 258 -14.05 20.71 2.98
C ILE A 258 -13.15 19.91 2.02
N LEU A 259 -12.19 20.57 1.36
CA LEU A 259 -11.19 19.88 0.50
C LEU A 259 -10.33 18.89 1.29
N ASN A 260 -9.99 19.20 2.56
CA ASN A 260 -9.23 18.30 3.41
C ASN A 260 -10.05 17.06 3.81
N TYR A 261 -11.32 17.24 4.13
CA TYR A 261 -12.27 16.13 4.32
C TYR A 261 -12.40 15.27 3.05
N GLN A 262 -12.58 15.90 1.87
CA GLN A 262 -12.68 15.20 0.59
C GLN A 262 -11.46 14.32 0.30
N TYR A 263 -10.26 14.83 0.57
CA TYR A 263 -9.00 14.10 0.37
C TYR A 263 -8.87 12.86 1.29
N TYR A 264 -9.30 12.95 2.56
CA TYR A 264 -9.16 11.86 3.53
C TYR A 264 -10.39 10.94 3.68
N ARG A 265 -11.52 11.25 3.02
CA ARG A 265 -12.78 10.46 3.12
C ARG A 265 -12.65 8.99 2.75
N SER A 266 -11.73 8.64 1.84
CA SER A 266 -11.43 7.25 1.47
C SER A 266 -10.75 6.46 2.59
N THR A 267 -9.92 7.12 3.41
CA THR A 267 -9.31 6.54 4.62
C THR A 267 -10.33 6.40 5.73
N ILE A 268 -11.18 7.41 5.94
CA ILE A 268 -12.23 7.39 6.99
C ILE A 268 -13.21 6.23 6.76
N ARG A 269 -13.61 5.98 5.50
CA ARG A 269 -14.46 4.84 5.12
C ARG A 269 -13.81 3.46 5.26
N LYS A 270 -12.52 3.36 5.60
CA LYS A 270 -11.84 2.08 5.90
C LYS A 270 -11.79 1.76 7.40
N ILE A 271 -12.24 2.68 8.26
CA ILE A 271 -12.50 2.36 9.67
C ILE A 271 -13.78 1.50 9.70
N PRO A 272 -13.75 0.27 10.23
CA PRO A 272 -14.96 -0.53 10.34
C PRO A 272 -15.93 0.15 11.30
N VAL A 273 -17.11 0.48 10.78
CA VAL A 273 -18.30 0.77 11.59
C VAL A 273 -19.13 -0.50 11.55
N ASP A 274 -19.28 -1.17 12.70
CA ASP A 274 -19.90 -2.49 12.81
C ASP A 274 -21.40 -2.45 12.45
N THR A 275 -21.65 -2.52 11.14
CA THR A 275 -22.99 -2.46 10.56
C THR A 275 -23.59 -3.87 10.53
N VAL A 276 -23.74 -4.47 11.73
CA VAL A 276 -24.22 -5.86 11.91
C VAL A 276 -25.74 -5.92 11.76
N GLU A 277 -26.19 -5.70 10.53
CA GLU A 277 -27.52 -6.05 10.01
C GLU A 277 -27.22 -6.79 8.67
N THR A 278 -27.34 -8.11 8.57
CA THR A 278 -28.63 -8.80 8.76
C THR A 278 -28.59 -10.31 9.13
N GLU A 279 -27.43 -10.97 9.23
CA GLU A 279 -27.39 -12.46 9.19
C GLU A 279 -27.20 -13.25 10.51
N TRP A 280 -26.73 -12.65 11.61
CA TRP A 280 -26.28 -13.44 12.79
C TRP A 280 -27.38 -13.95 13.75
N ALA A 281 -28.58 -14.21 13.26
CA ALA A 281 -29.72 -14.64 14.08
C ALA A 281 -29.69 -16.14 14.51
N LEU A 282 -28.68 -16.91 14.09
CA LEU A 282 -28.74 -18.38 14.06
C LEU A 282 -27.45 -19.11 14.48
N GLU A 283 -26.79 -18.74 15.59
CA GLU A 283 -25.90 -19.70 16.29
C GLU A 283 -25.64 -19.44 17.80
N LYS A 284 -26.71 -19.41 18.61
CA LYS A 284 -26.58 -19.51 20.08
C LYS A 284 -26.28 -20.96 20.53
N THR A 285 -25.00 -21.37 20.55
CA THR A 285 -24.43 -22.31 21.57
C THR A 285 -22.92 -22.53 21.43
N LYS A 286 -22.10 -21.91 22.30
CA LYS A 286 -21.05 -22.60 23.10
C LYS A 286 -20.33 -21.64 24.08
N SER A 287 -19.78 -22.27 25.13
CA SER A 287 -18.74 -21.80 26.08
C SER A 287 -18.51 -20.29 26.26
N PHE A 288 -18.88 -19.83 27.45
CA PHE A 288 -18.37 -18.63 28.13
C PHE A 288 -16.85 -18.76 28.33
N GLU A 289 -16.04 -17.83 27.82
CA GLU A 289 -14.58 -17.83 28.02
C GLU A 289 -14.02 -16.41 28.22
N LEU A 290 -12.80 -16.33 28.77
CA LEU A 290 -12.23 -15.11 29.36
C LEU A 290 -11.75 -14.11 28.28
N THR A 291 -11.82 -12.81 28.56
CA THR A 291 -11.51 -11.72 27.63
C THR A 291 -10.12 -11.84 26.97
N THR A 292 -10.10 -12.30 25.71
CA THR A 292 -8.94 -12.34 24.83
C THR A 292 -8.72 -11.01 24.11
N TRP A 293 -7.56 -10.86 23.47
CA TRP A 293 -7.34 -9.81 22.47
C TRP A 293 -8.00 -10.22 21.15
N PRO A 294 -8.42 -9.27 20.28
CA PRO A 294 -9.02 -9.62 19.00
C PRO A 294 -8.01 -10.35 18.11
N ASP A 295 -8.36 -11.58 17.71
CA ASP A 295 -7.56 -12.37 16.77
C ASP A 295 -7.53 -11.71 15.38
N LYS A 296 -6.41 -11.87 14.68
CA LYS A 296 -6.07 -11.29 13.38
C LYS A 296 -6.08 -9.74 13.35
N MET A 297 -4.95 -9.13 13.77
CA MET A 297 -4.67 -7.74 13.37
C MET A 297 -4.07 -7.64 11.97
N ASP A 298 -4.60 -6.69 11.20
CA ASP A 298 -4.08 -6.17 9.94
C ASP A 298 -2.56 -5.89 9.97
N THR A 299 -1.83 -6.43 9.00
CA THR A 299 -0.36 -6.35 8.86
C THR A 299 0.14 -5.02 8.26
N SER A 300 -0.73 -4.06 7.97
CA SER A 300 -0.43 -2.90 7.12
C SER A 300 -0.25 -1.54 7.84
N GLY A 301 0.10 -1.49 9.13
CA GLY A 301 0.35 -0.21 9.83
C GLY A 301 1.29 -0.25 11.03
N ALA A 302 2.27 0.67 11.06
CA ALA A 302 3.09 0.94 12.24
C ALA A 302 2.25 1.66 13.30
N LYS A 303 1.97 1.00 14.42
CA LYS A 303 1.20 1.55 15.55
C LYS A 303 2.16 1.95 16.68
N ASP A 304 1.99 3.14 17.24
CA ASP A 304 2.68 3.55 18.47
C ASP A 304 2.19 2.67 19.64
N THR A 305 3.06 1.87 20.25
CA THR A 305 2.74 1.01 21.40
C THR A 305 3.46 1.51 22.65
N CYS A 306 2.76 1.66 23.78
CA CYS A 306 3.41 2.04 25.03
C CYS A 306 4.28 0.91 25.58
N VAL A 307 5.36 1.27 26.27
CA VAL A 307 6.17 0.33 27.07
C VAL A 307 5.30 -0.23 28.20
N GLN A 308 5.18 -1.55 28.28
CA GLN A 308 4.40 -2.21 29.34
C GLN A 308 5.21 -2.32 30.63
N VAL A 309 4.53 -2.28 31.77
CA VAL A 309 5.17 -2.32 33.09
C VAL A 309 4.49 -3.35 33.98
N ALA A 310 5.26 -4.34 34.41
CA ALA A 310 4.89 -5.32 35.42
C ALA A 310 5.63 -5.01 36.73
N LEU A 311 4.88 -4.81 37.83
CA LEU A 311 5.46 -4.72 39.16
C LEU A 311 5.55 -6.12 39.78
N ARG A 312 6.70 -6.49 40.34
CA ARG A 312 6.87 -7.75 41.10
C ARG A 312 7.38 -7.48 42.50
N ILE A 313 6.59 -7.84 43.50
CA ILE A 313 6.97 -7.82 44.91
C ILE A 313 7.44 -9.23 45.27
N ARG A 314 8.68 -9.39 45.76
CA ARG A 314 9.16 -10.69 46.24
C ARG A 314 8.74 -10.93 47.71
N PRO A 315 8.72 -12.18 48.22
CA PRO A 315 8.63 -12.44 49.65
C PRO A 315 9.73 -11.72 50.46
N GLN A 316 9.47 -11.43 51.74
CA GLN A 316 10.50 -10.98 52.68
C GLN A 316 11.64 -12.01 52.79
N GLY A 317 12.88 -11.55 52.62
CA GLY A 317 14.09 -12.35 52.73
C GLY A 317 14.52 -12.61 54.18
N ASN A 318 15.42 -13.56 54.38
CA ASN A 318 15.84 -13.97 55.73
C ASN A 318 16.52 -12.84 56.52
N ARG A 319 17.27 -11.95 55.85
CA ARG A 319 17.88 -10.78 56.51
C ARG A 319 16.82 -9.82 57.06
N GLU A 320 15.83 -9.45 56.23
CA GLU A 320 14.73 -8.54 56.61
C GLU A 320 13.89 -9.11 57.77
N LYS A 321 13.67 -10.44 57.78
CA LYS A 321 13.00 -11.15 58.88
C LYS A 321 13.81 -11.14 60.18
N LEU A 322 15.14 -11.27 60.10
CA LEU A 322 16.05 -11.17 61.25
C LEU A 322 16.23 -9.72 61.74
N GLU A 323 16.15 -8.74 60.83
CA GLU A 323 16.17 -7.30 61.09
C GLU A 323 14.84 -6.80 61.70
N GLY A 324 13.79 -7.64 61.72
CA GLY A 324 12.48 -7.30 62.28
C GLY A 324 11.64 -6.36 61.40
N SER A 325 12.02 -6.20 60.13
CA SER A 325 11.39 -5.31 59.16
C SER A 325 9.94 -5.69 58.89
N ARG A 326 9.04 -4.71 58.76
CA ARG A 326 7.61 -4.94 58.46
C ARG A 326 7.37 -4.93 56.95
N VAL A 327 6.27 -5.56 56.54
CA VAL A 327 5.73 -5.41 55.18
C VAL A 327 5.07 -4.03 55.04
N CYS A 328 5.55 -3.22 54.10
CA CYS A 328 5.05 -1.86 53.83
C CYS A 328 4.25 -1.74 52.52
N THR A 329 4.11 -2.84 51.77
CA THR A 329 3.40 -2.94 50.49
C THR A 329 2.17 -3.85 50.62
N SER A 330 1.07 -3.48 49.97
CA SER A 330 -0.13 -4.31 49.84
C SER A 330 -0.69 -4.21 48.41
N VAL A 331 -1.25 -5.28 47.87
CA VAL A 331 -1.83 -5.34 46.53
C VAL A 331 -3.35 -5.47 46.64
N LEU A 332 -4.11 -4.77 45.81
CA LEU A 332 -5.57 -4.89 45.78
C LEU A 332 -5.98 -6.16 45.01
N PRO A 333 -6.84 -7.03 45.58
CA PRO A 333 -7.33 -8.20 44.86
C PRO A 333 -8.07 -7.81 43.57
N ASN A 334 -7.77 -8.51 42.48
CA ASN A 334 -8.34 -8.33 41.14
C ASN A 334 -8.05 -6.99 40.44
N GLU A 335 -7.26 -6.08 41.03
CA GLU A 335 -6.83 -4.83 40.39
C GLU A 335 -5.30 -4.78 40.24
N PRO A 336 -4.73 -4.28 39.13
CA PRO A 336 -3.29 -4.12 38.95
C PRO A 336 -2.76 -2.88 39.72
N GLN A 337 -3.11 -2.75 40.99
CA GLN A 337 -2.75 -1.63 41.87
C GLN A 337 -2.05 -2.11 43.14
N VAL A 338 -0.94 -1.45 43.47
CA VAL A 338 -0.22 -1.57 44.74
C VAL A 338 -0.44 -0.34 45.60
N ILE A 339 -0.53 -0.52 46.92
CA ILE A 339 -0.47 0.55 47.92
C ILE A 339 0.81 0.36 48.74
N ILE A 340 1.62 1.42 48.85
CA ILE A 340 2.84 1.46 49.67
C ILE A 340 2.71 2.52 50.78
N GLY A 341 3.17 2.21 51.99
CA GLY A 341 3.17 3.13 53.14
C GLY A 341 1.79 3.41 53.74
N GLY A 342 0.72 2.89 53.15
CA GLY A 342 -0.68 3.14 53.54
C GLY A 342 -1.30 4.40 52.93
N ASP A 343 -0.51 5.26 52.28
CA ASP A 343 -0.97 6.53 51.69
C ASP A 343 -0.82 6.64 50.16
N ARG A 344 -0.04 5.75 49.50
CA ARG A 344 0.34 5.89 48.07
C ARG A 344 -0.05 4.68 47.24
N SER A 345 -1.03 4.87 46.36
CA SER A 345 -1.42 3.92 45.31
C SER A 345 -0.61 4.12 44.01
N PHE A 346 -0.20 3.03 43.37
CA PHE A 346 0.35 3.01 42.00
C PHE A 346 -0.31 1.91 41.17
N THR A 347 -0.74 2.22 39.94
CA THR A 347 -1.39 1.26 39.02
C THR A 347 -0.47 0.95 37.84
N TYR A 348 -0.24 -0.33 37.57
CA TYR A 348 0.63 -0.81 36.49
C TYR A 348 -0.18 -1.58 35.43
N ASP A 349 0.49 -2.27 34.50
CA ASP A 349 -0.20 -3.17 33.56
C ASP A 349 -0.38 -4.56 34.19
N TYR A 350 0.60 -4.98 34.99
CA TYR A 350 0.55 -6.18 35.82
C TYR A 350 1.10 -5.87 37.21
N VAL A 351 0.51 -6.45 38.26
CA VAL A 351 1.03 -6.39 39.64
C VAL A 351 1.04 -7.81 40.21
N PHE A 352 2.24 -8.28 40.54
CA PHE A 352 2.47 -9.59 41.13
C PHE A 352 2.85 -9.44 42.61
N ASP A 353 1.98 -9.94 43.50
CA ASP A 353 2.22 -9.97 44.94
C ASP A 353 3.21 -11.08 45.33
N GLN A 354 3.67 -11.05 46.58
CA GLN A 354 4.66 -11.95 47.18
C GLN A 354 4.51 -13.45 46.86
N PRO A 355 3.32 -14.08 46.85
CA PRO A 355 3.20 -15.51 46.56
C PRO A 355 3.30 -15.88 45.07
N THR A 356 3.47 -14.92 44.15
CA THR A 356 3.37 -15.19 42.70
C THR A 356 4.54 -16.02 42.15
N PRO A 357 4.29 -17.24 41.62
CA PRO A 357 5.34 -18.13 41.12
C PRO A 357 5.87 -17.69 39.75
N GLN A 358 7.02 -18.24 39.35
CA GLN A 358 7.73 -17.85 38.12
C GLN A 358 6.91 -18.08 36.83
N HIS A 359 6.10 -19.15 36.77
CA HIS A 359 5.34 -19.50 35.58
C HIS A 359 4.21 -18.48 35.31
N VAL A 360 3.42 -18.11 36.33
CA VAL A 360 2.38 -17.07 36.22
C VAL A 360 2.95 -15.73 35.72
N VAL A 361 4.13 -15.32 36.19
CA VAL A 361 4.81 -14.11 35.72
C VAL A 361 5.17 -14.22 34.23
N TYR A 362 5.65 -15.38 33.78
CA TYR A 362 6.00 -15.61 32.38
C TYR A 362 4.76 -15.64 31.47
N GLU A 363 3.74 -16.42 31.84
CA GLU A 363 2.48 -16.60 31.10
C GLU A 363 1.69 -15.29 30.97
N SER A 364 1.60 -14.51 32.06
CA SER A 364 0.80 -13.28 32.09
C SER A 364 1.33 -12.18 31.17
N CYS A 365 2.65 -11.97 31.12
CA CYS A 365 3.23 -10.80 30.44
C CYS A 365 4.41 -11.06 29.50
N VAL A 366 5.02 -12.25 29.47
CA VAL A 366 6.19 -12.53 28.60
C VAL A 366 5.86 -13.47 27.43
N GLN A 367 4.95 -14.43 27.60
CA GLN A 367 4.62 -15.42 26.57
C GLN A 367 4.32 -14.77 25.20
N LYS A 368 3.42 -13.78 25.18
CA LYS A 368 3.00 -13.00 23.99
C LYS A 368 4.14 -12.20 23.31
N LEU A 369 5.27 -12.00 23.99
CA LEU A 369 6.46 -11.38 23.40
C LEU A 369 7.32 -12.41 22.63
N VAL A 370 7.32 -13.68 23.06
CA VAL A 370 7.93 -14.77 22.27
C VAL A 370 7.11 -15.04 21.02
N ASP A 371 5.78 -15.07 21.13
CA ASP A 371 4.88 -15.27 19.97
C ASP A 371 5.13 -14.21 18.89
N GLY A 372 5.26 -12.94 19.29
CA GLY A 372 5.57 -11.82 18.39
C GLY A 372 6.91 -11.89 17.65
N LEU A 373 7.85 -12.76 18.06
CA LEU A 373 9.07 -13.00 17.27
C LEU A 373 8.78 -13.67 15.93
N PHE A 374 7.78 -14.55 15.89
CA PHE A 374 7.37 -15.31 14.69
C PHE A 374 6.57 -14.45 13.71
N ASP A 375 6.03 -13.33 14.17
CA ASP A 375 5.51 -12.24 13.34
C ASP A 375 6.63 -11.27 12.87
N GLY A 376 7.88 -11.46 13.32
CA GLY A 376 9.03 -10.63 12.97
C GLY A 376 9.19 -9.35 13.79
N PHE A 377 8.52 -9.21 14.94
CA PHE A 377 8.71 -8.05 15.83
C PHE A 377 9.91 -8.23 16.77
N ASN A 378 10.71 -7.19 16.96
CA ASN A 378 11.66 -7.13 18.06
C ASN A 378 10.94 -7.07 19.41
N ALA A 379 11.54 -7.64 20.45
CA ALA A 379 11.04 -7.63 21.82
C ALA A 379 12.14 -7.33 22.85
N THR A 380 11.77 -6.77 24.00
CA THR A 380 12.69 -6.54 25.12
C THR A 380 12.01 -6.78 26.46
N VAL A 381 12.62 -7.57 27.34
CA VAL A 381 12.24 -7.68 28.75
C VAL A 381 13.40 -7.17 29.60
N LEU A 382 13.19 -6.11 30.38
CA LEU A 382 14.18 -5.58 31.32
C LEU A 382 13.72 -5.69 32.78
N ALA A 383 14.56 -6.28 33.64
CA ALA A 383 14.36 -6.29 35.08
C ALA A 383 15.06 -5.07 35.72
N TYR A 384 14.33 -4.32 36.55
CA TYR A 384 14.81 -3.09 37.21
C TYR A 384 14.43 -3.06 38.70
N GLY A 385 15.19 -2.31 39.51
CA GLY A 385 15.00 -2.15 40.95
C GLY A 385 16.31 -2.29 41.74
N GLN A 386 16.25 -2.11 43.06
CA GLN A 386 17.42 -2.20 43.95
C GLN A 386 18.10 -3.59 43.92
N THR A 387 19.32 -3.68 44.43
CA THR A 387 19.97 -4.95 44.79
C THR A 387 19.12 -5.74 45.78
N GLY A 388 19.10 -7.06 45.62
CA GLY A 388 18.30 -7.96 46.45
C GLY A 388 16.79 -7.90 46.23
N SER A 389 16.28 -7.17 45.23
CA SER A 389 14.84 -7.12 44.90
C SER A 389 14.29 -8.31 44.10
N GLY A 390 15.16 -9.13 43.50
CA GLY A 390 14.75 -10.31 42.71
C GLY A 390 14.87 -10.19 41.18
N LYS A 391 15.60 -9.19 40.65
CA LYS A 391 15.87 -9.03 39.20
C LYS A 391 16.42 -10.31 38.54
N THR A 392 17.61 -10.73 38.96
CA THR A 392 18.36 -11.91 38.48
C THR A 392 17.57 -13.21 38.65
N HIS A 393 16.82 -13.33 39.75
CA HIS A 393 15.90 -14.45 40.00
C HIS A 393 14.71 -14.47 39.01
N THR A 394 14.16 -13.30 38.68
CA THR A 394 13.09 -13.18 37.69
C THR A 394 13.59 -13.50 36.28
N MET A 395 14.77 -13.01 35.90
CA MET A 395 15.35 -13.28 34.59
C MET A 395 15.86 -14.72 34.44
N GLY A 396 16.27 -15.38 35.53
CA GLY A 396 16.88 -16.72 35.48
C GLY A 396 18.36 -16.69 35.08
N THR A 397 19.05 -15.58 35.36
CA THR A 397 20.48 -15.34 35.04
C THR A 397 21.44 -15.88 36.09
N ALA A 398 20.95 -16.36 37.24
CA ALA A 398 21.75 -17.03 38.26
C ALA A 398 21.46 -18.53 38.29
N PHE A 399 22.35 -19.33 37.70
CA PHE A 399 22.34 -20.78 37.85
C PHE A 399 23.14 -21.19 39.09
N ASP A 400 22.45 -21.36 40.22
CA ASP A 400 23.04 -22.06 41.37
C ASP A 400 23.12 -23.56 41.06
N THR A 401 24.35 -24.06 40.95
CA THR A 401 24.70 -25.41 40.50
C THR A 401 24.33 -26.51 41.51
N VAL A 402 23.84 -26.16 42.71
CA VAL A 402 23.52 -27.12 43.78
C VAL A 402 22.01 -27.36 43.94
N VAL A 403 21.14 -26.46 43.46
CA VAL A 403 19.71 -26.44 43.84
C VAL A 403 18.73 -26.57 42.67
N THR A 404 19.12 -26.22 41.44
CA THR A 404 18.20 -26.02 40.30
C THR A 404 17.75 -27.31 39.59
N GLN A 405 17.06 -28.21 40.31
CA GLN A 405 16.40 -29.40 39.74
C GLN A 405 14.86 -29.32 39.64
N GLN A 406 14.23 -28.25 40.13
CA GLN A 406 12.77 -28.07 40.03
C GLN A 406 12.40 -27.08 38.92
N GLU A 407 11.60 -27.52 37.94
CA GLU A 407 11.13 -26.70 36.81
C GLU A 407 10.30 -25.47 37.24
N GLN A 408 9.79 -25.47 38.47
CA GLN A 408 8.94 -24.41 39.01
C GLN A 408 9.71 -23.10 39.25
N ASP A 409 11.02 -23.18 39.56
CA ASP A 409 11.86 -22.02 39.88
C ASP A 409 12.52 -21.37 38.65
N LEU A 410 12.44 -22.00 37.47
CA LEU A 410 13.00 -21.46 36.22
C LEU A 410 12.48 -20.04 35.95
N GLY A 411 13.40 -19.10 35.71
CA GLY A 411 13.10 -17.71 35.38
C GLY A 411 12.69 -17.49 33.91
N VAL A 412 12.58 -16.23 33.53
CA VAL A 412 12.08 -15.80 32.21
C VAL A 412 12.92 -16.31 31.03
N ILE A 413 14.26 -16.25 31.09
CA ILE A 413 15.12 -16.60 29.95
C ILE A 413 15.01 -18.10 29.60
N PRO A 414 15.17 -19.05 30.55
CA PRO A 414 14.91 -20.47 30.28
C PRO A 414 13.53 -20.73 29.68
N ARG A 415 12.46 -20.16 30.27
CA ARG A 415 11.08 -20.35 29.78
C ARG A 415 10.90 -19.82 28.35
N ALA A 416 11.52 -18.69 28.01
CA ALA A 416 11.49 -18.15 26.66
C ALA A 416 12.21 -19.03 25.64
N ILE A 417 13.35 -19.62 25.99
CA ILE A 417 14.08 -20.57 25.13
C ILE A 417 13.21 -21.83 24.89
N HIS A 418 12.68 -22.43 25.96
CA HIS A 418 11.74 -23.57 25.86
C HIS A 418 10.53 -23.25 24.97
N HIS A 419 9.96 -22.04 25.10
CA HIS A 419 8.81 -21.64 24.31
C HIS A 419 9.15 -21.40 22.83
N THR A 420 10.31 -20.78 22.53
CA THR A 420 10.76 -20.54 21.16
C THR A 420 10.96 -21.86 20.41
N PHE A 421 11.66 -22.84 20.99
CA PHE A 421 11.86 -24.14 20.34
C PHE A 421 10.56 -24.94 20.18
N ARG A 422 9.60 -24.80 21.12
CA ARG A 422 8.26 -25.37 20.98
C ARG A 422 7.51 -24.75 19.79
N ARG A 423 7.44 -23.42 19.70
CA ARG A 423 6.73 -22.71 18.64
C ARG A 423 7.39 -22.90 17.26
N ILE A 424 8.70 -23.13 17.19
CA ILE A 424 9.38 -23.59 15.95
C ILE A 424 8.84 -24.95 15.49
N ALA A 425 8.71 -25.93 16.41
CA ALA A 425 8.20 -27.26 16.08
C ALA A 425 6.72 -27.21 15.66
N GLU A 426 5.89 -26.43 16.36
CA GLU A 426 4.49 -26.19 16.00
C GLU A 426 4.36 -25.54 14.61
N CYS A 427 5.09 -24.46 14.31
CA CYS A 427 5.09 -23.81 12.99
C CYS A 427 5.46 -24.77 11.84
N LYS A 428 6.37 -25.73 12.09
CA LYS A 428 6.74 -26.77 11.12
C LYS A 428 5.62 -27.81 10.92
N ALA A 429 4.98 -28.25 12.00
CA ALA A 429 3.85 -29.17 11.95
C ALA A 429 2.62 -28.55 11.26
N GLU A 430 2.29 -27.29 11.59
CA GLU A 430 1.21 -26.53 10.95
C GLU A 430 1.40 -26.39 9.42
N ALA A 431 2.64 -26.18 8.96
CA ALA A 431 2.94 -26.08 7.53
C ALA A 431 2.76 -27.44 6.82
N LEU A 432 3.24 -28.52 7.44
CA LEU A 432 3.10 -29.88 6.93
C LEU A 432 1.63 -30.31 6.82
N GLU A 433 0.80 -30.01 7.83
CA GLU A 433 -0.64 -30.28 7.81
C GLU A 433 -1.37 -29.50 6.71
N LYS A 434 -0.98 -28.25 6.48
CA LYS A 434 -1.55 -27.37 5.43
C LYS A 434 -0.98 -27.65 4.03
N GLY A 435 -0.06 -28.62 3.87
CA GLY A 435 0.58 -28.95 2.59
C GLY A 435 1.53 -27.88 2.05
N ILE A 436 2.00 -26.97 2.92
CA ILE A 436 2.89 -25.86 2.59
C ILE A 436 4.36 -26.30 2.81
N LEU A 437 5.28 -25.73 2.03
CA LEU A 437 6.73 -25.95 2.22
C LEU A 437 7.15 -25.59 3.66
N GLU A 438 7.92 -26.47 4.29
CA GLU A 438 8.35 -26.33 5.68
C GLU A 438 9.12 -25.00 5.91
N PRO A 439 8.73 -24.18 6.91
CA PRO A 439 9.43 -22.95 7.23
C PRO A 439 10.84 -23.23 7.79
N SER A 440 11.83 -22.57 7.21
CA SER A 440 13.21 -22.61 7.67
C SER A 440 13.41 -21.62 8.83
N PHE A 441 14.20 -22.01 9.82
CA PHE A 441 14.51 -21.20 11.00
C PHE A 441 16.02 -21.20 11.26
N GLU A 442 16.57 -20.00 11.48
CA GLU A 442 17.94 -19.81 11.96
C GLU A 442 17.87 -19.12 13.31
N VAL A 443 18.29 -19.81 14.38
CA VAL A 443 18.31 -19.29 15.74
C VAL A 443 19.76 -19.09 16.16
N SER A 444 20.06 -17.95 16.78
CA SER A 444 21.40 -17.67 17.31
C SER A 444 21.36 -16.79 18.54
N VAL A 445 22.38 -16.90 19.40
CA VAL A 445 22.44 -16.23 20.70
C VAL A 445 23.70 -15.40 20.85
N GLN A 446 23.58 -14.30 21.59
CA GLN A 446 24.67 -13.44 22.06
C GLN A 446 24.44 -13.18 23.55
N PHE A 447 25.51 -13.10 24.35
CA PHE A 447 25.39 -12.78 25.78
C PHE A 447 26.51 -11.83 26.17
N VAL A 448 26.14 -10.61 26.57
CA VAL A 448 27.09 -9.55 26.92
C VAL A 448 26.85 -9.01 28.33
N GLU A 449 27.90 -8.52 28.94
CA GLU A 449 27.89 -7.86 30.24
C GLU A 449 28.47 -6.44 30.11
N LEU A 450 27.71 -5.44 30.54
CA LEU A 450 28.21 -4.09 30.71
C LEU A 450 28.67 -3.89 32.15
N TYR A 451 29.98 -3.73 32.35
CA TYR A 451 30.61 -3.53 33.64
C TYR A 451 31.57 -2.33 33.59
N ASN A 452 31.45 -1.40 34.54
CA ASN A 452 32.23 -0.15 34.57
C ASN A 452 32.18 0.66 33.25
N ASP A 453 31.01 0.68 32.59
CA ASP A 453 30.78 1.20 31.23
C ASP A 453 31.63 0.54 30.12
N ASP A 454 32.25 -0.63 30.32
CA ASP A 454 32.83 -1.43 29.24
C ASP A 454 32.01 -2.70 28.96
N VAL A 455 31.96 -3.08 27.67
CA VAL A 455 31.19 -4.23 27.20
C VAL A 455 32.09 -5.45 27.14
N LEU A 456 31.72 -6.48 27.88
CA LEU A 456 32.36 -7.79 27.91
C LEU A 456 31.46 -8.80 27.20
N ASP A 457 32.08 -9.75 26.52
CA ASP A 457 31.39 -10.90 25.93
C ASP A 457 31.44 -12.07 26.93
N LEU A 458 30.29 -12.68 27.24
CA LEU A 458 30.17 -13.81 28.16
C LEU A 458 30.24 -15.19 27.46
N LEU A 459 30.21 -15.21 26.11
CA LEU A 459 30.29 -16.42 25.30
C LEU A 459 31.72 -16.72 24.84
N SER A 460 32.55 -15.69 24.63
CA SER A 460 33.94 -15.87 24.21
C SER A 460 34.86 -16.29 25.37
N ASP A 461 35.80 -17.19 25.08
CA ASP A 461 36.81 -17.64 26.07
C ASP A 461 37.94 -16.61 26.28
N ASP A 462 38.18 -15.74 25.28
CA ASP A 462 39.35 -14.85 25.21
C ASP A 462 39.06 -13.45 25.77
N ARG A 463 38.85 -13.38 27.10
CA ARG A 463 38.38 -12.19 27.85
C ARG A 463 39.19 -10.90 27.62
N ASN A 464 40.43 -10.99 27.13
CA ASN A 464 41.28 -9.84 26.79
C ASN A 464 40.86 -9.10 25.51
N ASN A 465 40.03 -9.71 24.66
CA ASN A 465 39.58 -9.09 23.40
C ASN A 465 38.46 -8.04 23.58
N SER A 466 37.98 -7.87 24.82
CA SER A 466 36.97 -6.88 25.24
C SER A 466 37.23 -5.44 24.76
N SER A 467 38.50 -5.03 24.62
CA SER A 467 38.89 -3.72 24.09
C SER A 467 38.47 -3.43 22.63
N ASN A 468 38.03 -4.44 21.87
CA ASN A 468 37.62 -4.31 20.47
C ASN A 468 36.10 -4.19 20.25
N ILE A 469 35.27 -4.40 21.27
CA ILE A 469 33.80 -4.41 21.13
C ILE A 469 33.27 -2.98 20.91
N ARG A 470 32.46 -2.76 19.85
CA ARG A 470 31.98 -1.42 19.45
C ARG A 470 30.52 -1.38 19.02
N ILE A 471 29.73 -0.57 19.75
CA ILE A 471 28.33 -0.26 19.45
C ILE A 471 28.23 0.69 18.24
N HIS A 472 27.74 0.18 17.12
CA HIS A 472 27.43 0.94 15.90
C HIS A 472 25.92 1.09 15.69
N GLU A 473 25.56 2.07 14.89
CA GLU A 473 24.22 2.32 14.35
C GLU A 473 24.26 1.94 12.86
N ASP A 474 23.35 1.11 12.36
CA ASP A 474 23.38 0.60 10.99
C ASP A 474 22.68 1.56 9.97
N ASN A 475 22.68 1.18 8.68
CA ASN A 475 22.03 1.97 7.63
C ASN A 475 20.47 2.00 7.72
N ARG A 476 19.86 1.17 8.58
CA ARG A 476 18.42 1.20 8.92
C ARG A 476 18.15 2.00 10.20
N GLY A 477 19.20 2.29 10.99
CA GLY A 477 19.14 3.01 12.28
C GLY A 477 19.14 2.10 13.50
N GLU A 478 19.25 0.78 13.33
CA GLU A 478 19.26 -0.18 14.45
C GLU A 478 20.66 -0.35 15.06
N ILE A 479 20.70 -0.74 16.33
CA ILE A 479 21.93 -0.95 17.08
C ILE A 479 22.54 -2.32 16.77
N VAL A 480 23.86 -2.33 16.51
CA VAL A 480 24.65 -3.54 16.20
C VAL A 480 25.95 -3.52 16.99
N LEU A 481 26.29 -4.66 17.60
CA LEU A 481 27.56 -4.89 18.28
C LEU A 481 28.58 -5.54 17.33
N HIS A 482 29.63 -4.80 16.98
CA HIS A 482 30.80 -5.38 16.33
C HIS A 482 31.79 -5.92 17.37
N GLY A 483 32.34 -7.11 17.11
CA GLY A 483 33.34 -7.76 17.98
C GLY A 483 32.78 -8.70 19.04
N VAL A 484 31.46 -8.92 19.08
CA VAL A 484 30.79 -9.89 19.95
C VAL A 484 30.54 -11.19 19.19
N GLU A 485 30.74 -12.32 19.85
CA GLU A 485 30.52 -13.66 19.33
C GLU A 485 29.01 -13.99 19.27
N GLN A 486 28.57 -14.54 18.14
CA GLN A 486 27.18 -14.96 17.92
C GLN A 486 27.16 -16.46 17.63
N ARG A 487 26.64 -17.24 18.58
CA ARG A 487 26.57 -18.71 18.46
C ARG A 487 25.24 -19.12 17.86
N THR A 488 25.27 -19.73 16.68
CA THR A 488 24.09 -20.40 16.09
C THR A 488 23.73 -21.62 16.91
N VAL A 489 22.44 -21.84 17.14
CA VAL A 489 21.91 -22.95 17.95
C VAL A 489 20.85 -23.71 17.15
N HIS A 490 20.82 -25.02 17.35
CA HIS A 490 19.93 -25.94 16.61
C HIS A 490 18.93 -26.65 17.52
N ASP A 491 19.21 -26.69 18.83
CA ASP A 491 18.43 -27.41 19.82
C ASP A 491 18.26 -26.63 21.13
N LEU A 492 17.30 -27.09 21.93
CA LEU A 492 16.99 -26.56 23.25
C LEU A 492 18.17 -26.76 24.22
N ASP A 493 18.76 -27.95 24.24
CA ASP A 493 19.77 -28.32 25.23
C ASP A 493 21.10 -27.58 25.03
N GLY A 494 21.60 -27.47 23.78
CA GLY A 494 22.78 -26.66 23.48
C GLY A 494 22.57 -25.18 23.78
N THR A 495 21.37 -24.64 23.52
CA THR A 495 21.03 -23.25 23.90
C THR A 495 21.04 -23.07 25.42
N MET A 496 20.52 -24.05 26.17
CA MET A 496 20.51 -24.03 27.63
C MET A 496 21.91 -24.25 28.23
N GLU A 497 22.80 -24.99 27.56
CA GLU A 497 24.21 -25.10 27.94
C GLU A 497 24.96 -23.77 27.75
N ILE A 498 24.77 -23.09 26.61
CA ILE A 498 25.36 -21.78 26.34
C ILE A 498 24.91 -20.74 27.40
N LEU A 499 23.63 -20.76 27.79
CA LEU A 499 23.12 -19.89 28.86
C LEU A 499 23.80 -20.19 30.21
N LYS A 500 23.94 -21.47 30.59
CA LYS A 500 24.63 -21.89 31.83
C LYS A 500 26.10 -21.45 31.81
N ASN A 501 26.81 -21.69 30.70
CA ASN A 501 28.23 -21.36 30.57
C ASN A 501 28.47 -19.83 30.62
N GLY A 502 27.59 -19.03 30.00
CA GLY A 502 27.63 -17.56 30.13
C GLY A 502 27.33 -17.07 31.55
N ALA A 503 26.36 -17.68 32.25
CA ALA A 503 26.05 -17.36 33.65
C ALA A 503 27.20 -17.75 34.61
N LEU A 504 27.88 -18.87 34.35
CA LEU A 504 29.11 -19.25 35.03
C LEU A 504 30.25 -18.27 34.73
N ASN A 505 30.42 -17.84 33.47
CA ASN A 505 31.44 -16.86 33.10
C ASN A 505 31.29 -15.53 33.87
N ARG A 506 30.04 -15.04 33.98
CA ARG A 506 29.64 -13.89 34.81
C ARG A 506 29.98 -14.10 36.29
N THR A 507 29.64 -15.27 36.83
CA THR A 507 29.86 -15.61 38.24
C THR A 507 31.35 -15.78 38.57
N VAL A 508 32.16 -16.33 37.67
CA VAL A 508 33.63 -16.46 37.84
C VAL A 508 34.30 -15.08 37.90
N ALA A 509 33.83 -14.09 37.13
CA ALA A 509 34.33 -12.72 37.23
C ALA A 509 34.14 -12.16 38.66
N ALA A 510 32.96 -12.37 39.25
CA ALA A 510 32.62 -11.96 40.61
C ALA A 510 33.52 -12.57 41.71
N THR A 511 34.09 -13.76 41.48
CA THR A 511 34.94 -14.43 42.47
C THR A 511 36.34 -13.83 42.60
N ASN A 512 36.85 -13.14 41.57
CA ASN A 512 38.17 -12.51 41.63
C ASN A 512 38.16 -11.20 42.44
N MET A 513 37.03 -10.48 42.53
CA MET A 513 36.84 -9.33 43.44
C MET A 513 35.37 -9.13 43.87
N ASN A 514 34.95 -9.86 44.91
CA ASN A 514 33.74 -9.60 45.73
C ASN A 514 32.36 -9.57 45.04
N GLU A 515 31.63 -10.69 45.15
CA GLU A 515 30.15 -10.79 45.22
C GLU A 515 29.38 -9.79 44.33
N GLN A 516 29.25 -10.16 43.05
CA GLN A 516 29.13 -9.19 41.95
C GLN A 516 28.04 -9.57 40.92
N SER A 517 26.83 -9.94 41.34
CA SER A 517 25.67 -10.04 40.45
C SER A 517 24.86 -8.74 40.35
N SER A 518 25.04 -7.83 41.32
CA SER A 518 24.35 -6.55 41.45
C SER A 518 24.99 -5.38 40.71
N ARG A 519 26.21 -5.55 40.19
CA ARG A 519 27.12 -4.45 39.81
C ARG A 519 27.40 -4.34 38.31
N SER A 520 26.69 -5.13 37.51
CA SER A 520 26.79 -5.16 36.05
C SER A 520 25.41 -5.30 35.43
N HIS A 521 25.27 -4.89 34.17
CA HIS A 521 24.06 -5.10 33.39
C HIS A 521 24.31 -6.23 32.41
N ALA A 522 23.60 -7.35 32.52
CA ALA A 522 23.73 -8.46 31.58
C ALA A 522 22.60 -8.42 30.54
N ILE A 523 22.95 -8.63 29.27
CA ILE A 523 22.01 -8.66 28.15
C ILE A 523 22.21 -9.96 27.38
N PHE A 524 21.30 -10.91 27.57
CA PHE A 524 21.17 -12.09 26.72
C PHE A 524 20.28 -11.73 25.53
N THR A 525 20.72 -12.01 24.31
CA THR A 525 19.95 -11.71 23.10
C THR A 525 19.73 -12.98 22.29
N LEU A 526 18.46 -13.26 21.99
CA LEU A 526 18.03 -14.33 21.10
C LEU A 526 17.66 -13.70 19.75
N HIS A 527 18.35 -14.10 18.68
CA HIS A 527 18.05 -13.72 17.30
C HIS A 527 17.33 -14.88 16.62
N VAL A 528 16.14 -14.61 16.09
CA VAL A 528 15.36 -15.58 15.31
C VAL A 528 15.17 -15.01 13.91
N LYS A 529 15.61 -15.76 12.89
CA LYS A 529 15.21 -15.53 11.50
C LYS A 529 14.29 -16.66 11.06
N GLN A 530 13.22 -16.32 10.37
CA GLN A 530 12.26 -17.26 9.79
C GLN A 530 12.13 -16.99 8.29
N GLN A 531 12.20 -18.05 7.48
CA GLN A 531 11.89 -18.00 6.07
C GLN A 531 10.69 -18.91 5.80
N ARG A 532 9.60 -18.33 5.29
CA ARG A 532 8.31 -19.01 5.10
C ARG A 532 7.68 -18.66 3.75
N VAL A 533 6.81 -19.54 3.26
CA VAL A 533 5.96 -19.26 2.09
C VAL A 533 4.81 -18.34 2.49
N VAL A 534 4.52 -17.35 1.65
CA VAL A 534 3.31 -16.53 1.75
C VAL A 534 2.24 -17.14 0.83
N ALA A 535 1.08 -17.48 1.39
CA ALA A 535 -0.10 -17.80 0.60
C ALA A 535 -0.81 -16.50 0.19
N ALA A 536 -1.16 -16.35 -1.09
CA ALA A 536 -1.97 -15.23 -1.54
C ALA A 536 -3.36 -15.28 -0.91
N MET A 537 -3.86 -14.12 -0.48
CA MET A 537 -5.26 -13.95 -0.08
C MET A 537 -6.05 -13.51 -1.31
N ASP A 538 -7.10 -14.25 -1.67
CA ASP A 538 -8.09 -13.80 -2.65
C ASP A 538 -9.13 -12.89 -1.99
N GLU A 539 -9.98 -12.21 -2.79
CA GLU A 539 -10.89 -11.15 -2.32
C GLU A 539 -11.95 -11.62 -1.28
N SER A 540 -12.10 -12.93 -1.08
CA SER A 540 -12.93 -13.55 -0.04
C SER A 540 -12.24 -13.67 1.34
N GLY A 541 -10.94 -13.44 1.43
CA GLY A 541 -10.15 -13.62 2.66
C GLY A 541 -9.67 -15.06 2.92
N GLU A 542 -9.91 -15.99 1.99
CA GLU A 542 -9.33 -17.33 2.04
C GLU A 542 -7.90 -17.36 1.46
N SER A 543 -7.04 -18.21 2.03
CA SER A 543 -5.65 -18.38 1.57
C SER A 543 -5.58 -19.39 0.42
N VAL A 544 -5.52 -18.89 -0.82
CA VAL A 544 -5.48 -19.71 -2.03
C VAL A 544 -4.03 -19.86 -2.51
N VAL A 545 -3.44 -21.03 -2.25
CA VAL A 545 -2.10 -21.39 -2.76
C VAL A 545 -2.20 -21.69 -4.26
N LYS A 546 -1.98 -20.66 -5.10
CA LYS A 546 -1.99 -20.77 -6.56
C LYS A 546 -0.79 -21.61 -7.04
N PRO A 547 -0.98 -22.76 -7.71
CA PRO A 547 0.13 -23.64 -8.09
C PRO A 547 1.04 -23.00 -9.16
N GLY A 548 2.16 -22.42 -8.73
CA GLY A 548 3.18 -21.85 -9.62
C GLY A 548 3.93 -20.64 -9.04
N GLU A 549 3.29 -19.87 -8.15
CA GLU A 549 3.85 -18.62 -7.62
C GLU A 549 4.07 -18.69 -6.11
N THR A 550 5.12 -19.39 -5.71
CA THR A 550 5.51 -19.57 -4.30
C THR A 550 6.36 -18.38 -3.83
N GLU A 551 5.73 -17.36 -3.22
CA GLU A 551 6.45 -16.22 -2.66
C GLU A 551 7.12 -16.57 -1.33
N MET A 552 8.39 -16.18 -1.15
CA MET A 552 9.18 -16.46 0.05
C MET A 552 9.42 -15.17 0.84
N GLU A 553 8.88 -15.12 2.05
CA GLU A 553 9.09 -14.07 3.03
C GLU A 553 10.25 -14.44 3.97
N VAL A 554 11.11 -13.47 4.27
CA VAL A 554 12.11 -13.57 5.35
C VAL A 554 11.78 -12.54 6.42
N LEU A 555 11.52 -13.04 7.63
CA LEU A 555 11.33 -12.27 8.86
C LEU A 555 12.57 -12.38 9.76
N SER A 556 12.88 -11.34 10.50
CA SER A 556 13.93 -11.32 11.52
C SER A 556 13.45 -10.65 12.79
N ALA A 557 13.75 -11.24 13.95
CA ALA A 557 13.38 -10.70 15.26
C ALA A 557 14.54 -10.83 16.26
N LYS A 558 14.73 -9.78 17.07
CA LYS A 558 15.64 -9.75 18.22
C LYS A 558 14.82 -9.80 19.51
N PHE A 559 15.12 -10.72 20.43
CA PHE A 559 14.62 -10.65 21.81
C PHE A 559 15.79 -10.34 22.76
N HIS A 560 15.80 -9.13 23.33
CA HIS A 560 16.73 -8.74 24.38
C HIS A 560 16.16 -9.04 25.78
N PHE A 561 16.92 -9.79 26.58
CA PHE A 561 16.65 -10.09 27.98
C PHE A 561 17.69 -9.41 28.87
N VAL A 562 17.26 -8.42 29.63
CA VAL A 562 18.13 -7.44 30.29
C VAL A 562 18.01 -7.54 31.81
N ASP A 563 19.06 -8.01 32.47
CA ASP A 563 19.21 -8.06 33.93
C ASP A 563 20.09 -6.89 34.39
N LEU A 564 19.47 -5.78 34.79
CA LEU A 564 20.19 -4.55 35.14
C LEU A 564 20.91 -4.66 36.49
N ALA A 565 21.88 -3.76 36.71
CA ALA A 565 22.50 -3.55 38.03
C ALA A 565 21.51 -3.00 39.09
N GLY A 566 21.95 -2.94 40.34
CA GLY A 566 21.23 -2.33 41.46
C GLY A 566 21.10 -0.80 41.36
N SER A 567 19.90 -0.28 41.65
CA SER A 567 19.60 1.16 41.65
C SER A 567 19.81 1.87 42.99
N GLU A 568 20.43 1.22 43.98
CA GLU A 568 20.62 1.76 45.33
C GLU A 568 21.69 2.86 45.44
N ARG A 569 21.43 3.83 46.32
CA ARG A 569 22.32 4.97 46.53
C ARG A 569 23.55 4.58 47.36
N MET A 570 24.73 4.95 46.85
CA MET A 570 26.04 4.71 47.48
C MET A 570 26.16 5.11 48.96
N LYS A 571 25.45 6.15 49.40
CA LYS A 571 25.43 6.57 50.82
C LYS A 571 24.95 5.46 51.77
N ARG A 572 24.27 4.42 51.28
CA ARG A 572 23.83 3.25 52.07
C ARG A 572 24.82 2.08 52.10
N THR A 573 25.77 2.00 51.17
CA THR A 573 26.66 0.82 51.02
C THR A 573 27.98 0.93 51.79
N GLY A 574 28.34 2.13 52.29
CA GLY A 574 29.58 2.35 53.06
C GLY A 574 30.87 2.10 52.27
N ALA A 575 30.80 1.96 50.95
CA ALA A 575 31.92 1.57 50.10
C ALA A 575 32.96 2.70 49.97
N THR A 576 34.24 2.33 50.03
CA THR A 576 35.39 3.23 49.87
C THR A 576 36.37 2.68 48.82
N GLY A 577 37.29 3.53 48.36
CA GLY A 577 38.29 3.15 47.35
C GLY A 577 37.66 2.77 46.00
N GLU A 578 38.15 1.70 45.38
CA GLU A 578 37.74 1.32 44.03
C GLU A 578 36.28 0.87 43.93
N ARG A 579 35.71 0.30 45.00
CA ARG A 579 34.28 -0.02 45.11
C ARG A 579 33.39 1.24 45.06
N ALA A 580 33.92 2.39 45.47
CA ALA A 580 33.24 3.67 45.30
C ALA A 580 33.36 4.20 43.85
N ARG A 581 34.44 3.89 43.12
CA ARG A 581 34.54 4.21 41.69
C ARG A 581 33.56 3.35 40.87
N GLU A 582 33.56 2.04 41.09
CA GLU A 582 32.64 1.05 40.52
C GLU A 582 31.17 1.45 40.76
N GLY A 583 30.81 1.76 42.01
CA GLY A 583 29.46 2.19 42.37
C GLY A 583 29.02 3.52 41.75
N ILE A 584 29.96 4.41 41.37
CA ILE A 584 29.65 5.62 40.62
C ILE A 584 29.32 5.25 39.17
N SER A 585 30.15 4.43 38.50
CA SER A 585 29.92 4.01 37.10
C SER A 585 28.56 3.34 36.90
N ILE A 586 28.13 2.48 37.83
CA ILE A 586 26.80 1.83 37.83
C ILE A 586 25.68 2.88 37.93
N ASN A 587 25.82 3.82 38.85
CA ASN A 587 24.83 4.88 39.04
C ASN A 587 24.78 5.85 37.86
N VAL A 588 25.88 6.08 37.13
CA VAL A 588 25.89 6.86 35.87
C VAL A 588 25.04 6.19 34.79
N GLY A 589 25.19 4.88 34.57
CA GLY A 589 24.38 4.14 33.61
C GLY A 589 22.87 4.18 33.91
N LEU A 590 22.50 3.99 35.19
CA LEU A 590 21.10 4.07 35.63
C LEU A 590 20.55 5.50 35.68
N LEU A 591 21.39 6.51 35.90
CA LEU A 591 21.01 7.93 35.80
C LEU A 591 20.75 8.32 34.34
N ALA A 592 21.62 7.92 33.41
CA ALA A 592 21.43 8.11 31.97
C ALA A 592 20.11 7.46 31.50
N LEU A 593 19.85 6.23 31.93
CA LEU A 593 18.59 5.54 31.67
C LEU A 593 17.38 6.31 32.25
N GLY A 594 17.53 6.90 33.44
CA GLY A 594 16.53 7.75 34.07
C GLY A 594 16.28 9.06 33.31
N ASN A 595 17.31 9.65 32.70
CA ASN A 595 17.23 10.84 31.86
C ASN A 595 16.53 10.53 30.52
N VAL A 596 16.86 9.40 29.89
CA VAL A 596 16.19 8.91 28.68
C VAL A 596 14.70 8.67 28.93
N ILE A 597 14.34 8.00 30.03
CA ILE A 597 12.94 7.75 30.42
C ILE A 597 12.21 9.05 30.75
N ALA A 598 12.85 9.99 31.45
CA ALA A 598 12.26 11.29 31.76
C ALA A 598 12.06 12.18 30.52
N ALA A 599 12.94 12.08 29.52
CA ALA A 599 12.77 12.76 28.25
C ALA A 599 11.61 12.17 27.45
N LEU A 600 11.54 10.84 27.33
CA LEU A 600 10.53 10.13 26.53
C LEU A 600 9.12 10.19 27.12
N GLY A 601 8.96 10.17 28.45
CA GLY A 601 7.66 10.30 29.14
C GLY A 601 7.12 11.74 29.23
N GLY A 602 7.81 12.73 28.66
CA GLY A 602 7.43 14.14 28.78
C GLY A 602 6.09 14.48 28.11
N ALA A 603 5.09 14.87 28.89
CA ALA A 603 3.73 15.19 28.43
C ALA A 603 3.63 16.30 27.34
N ASN A 604 4.70 17.06 27.11
CA ASN A 604 4.84 17.95 25.95
C ASN A 604 5.62 17.21 24.84
N GLY A 605 4.90 16.61 23.89
CA GLY A 605 5.42 15.76 22.80
C GLY A 605 6.29 16.45 21.72
N LYS A 606 7.25 17.27 22.13
CA LYS A 606 8.33 17.85 21.30
C LYS A 606 9.67 17.67 21.99
N VAL A 607 10.10 16.41 22.11
CA VAL A 607 11.46 16.05 22.56
C VAL A 607 12.39 16.15 21.36
N SER A 608 13.24 17.17 21.29
CA SER A 608 14.13 17.39 20.12
C SER A 608 15.36 16.49 20.12
N HIS A 609 15.79 16.02 21.29
CA HIS A 609 16.93 15.14 21.48
C HIS A 609 16.71 14.26 22.71
N VAL A 610 16.96 12.96 22.60
CA VAL A 610 16.91 11.99 23.71
C VAL A 610 18.35 11.54 24.01
N PRO A 611 18.83 11.59 25.27
CA PRO A 611 20.25 11.43 25.60
C PRO A 611 20.71 9.96 25.65
N TYR A 612 20.43 9.17 24.60
CA TYR A 612 20.85 7.76 24.55
C TYR A 612 22.38 7.58 24.63
N ARG A 613 23.15 8.60 24.25
CA ARG A 613 24.62 8.55 24.19
C ARG A 613 25.32 8.84 25.53
N ASP A 614 24.58 9.15 26.59
CA ASP A 614 25.13 9.44 27.93
C ASP A 614 25.73 8.20 28.63
N SER A 615 25.42 6.99 28.18
CA SER A 615 26.05 5.74 28.63
C SER A 615 26.02 4.66 27.53
N LYS A 616 26.89 3.64 27.60
CA LYS A 616 26.79 2.51 26.66
C LYS A 616 25.50 1.70 26.88
N LEU A 617 24.97 1.65 28.10
CA LEU A 617 23.68 1.03 28.44
C LEU A 617 22.52 1.65 27.64
N THR A 618 22.41 2.98 27.64
CA THR A 618 21.32 3.69 26.95
C THR A 618 21.44 3.64 25.44
N ARG A 619 22.64 3.43 24.88
CA ARG A 619 22.82 3.11 23.45
C ARG A 619 22.37 1.68 23.13
N LEU A 620 22.67 0.70 23.99
CA LEU A 620 22.22 -0.69 23.83
C LEU A 620 20.69 -0.84 23.92
N LEU A 621 20.04 -0.01 24.75
CA LEU A 621 18.59 -0.02 24.94
C LEU A 621 17.84 1.04 24.10
N GLN A 622 18.51 1.67 23.13
CA GLN A 622 17.93 2.71 22.28
C GLN A 622 16.74 2.17 21.46
N ASP A 623 16.88 0.97 20.89
CA ASP A 623 15.80 0.33 20.12
C ASP A 623 14.65 -0.15 21.05
N SER A 624 14.94 -0.32 22.34
CA SER A 624 13.99 -0.78 23.37
C SER A 624 13.15 0.33 24.01
N LEU A 625 13.62 1.58 24.02
CA LEU A 625 12.94 2.70 24.70
C LEU A 625 12.77 3.86 23.71
N GLY A 626 11.57 4.03 23.17
CA GLY A 626 11.28 4.99 22.09
C GLY A 626 11.57 4.46 20.68
N GLY A 627 12.16 3.27 20.55
CA GLY A 627 12.58 2.65 19.29
C GLY A 627 11.66 1.53 18.76
N ASN A 628 12.23 0.66 17.94
CA ASN A 628 11.58 -0.47 17.29
C ASN A 628 11.67 -1.77 18.13
N SER A 629 10.88 -1.86 19.21
CA SER A 629 10.77 -3.08 20.03
C SER A 629 9.50 -3.10 20.89
N ARG A 630 8.88 -4.28 21.06
CA ARG A 630 7.84 -4.54 22.06
C ARG A 630 8.50 -4.70 23.43
N THR A 631 8.47 -3.66 24.25
CA THR A 631 9.23 -3.61 25.51
C THR A 631 8.35 -3.76 26.75
N LEU A 632 8.75 -4.69 27.63
CA LEU A 632 8.22 -4.89 28.98
C LEU A 632 9.30 -4.58 30.02
N MET A 633 8.96 -3.73 30.99
CA MET A 633 9.77 -3.47 32.18
C MET A 633 9.20 -4.24 33.37
N ILE A 634 10.01 -5.11 33.99
CA ILE A 634 9.67 -5.81 35.24
C ILE A 634 10.33 -5.10 36.42
N ALA A 635 9.55 -4.29 37.13
CA ALA A 635 9.97 -3.54 38.30
C ALA A 635 9.94 -4.42 39.55
N CYS A 636 11.11 -4.92 39.96
CA CYS A 636 11.30 -5.80 41.11
C CYS A 636 11.45 -4.97 42.40
N CYS A 637 10.67 -5.31 43.43
CA CYS A 637 10.56 -4.54 44.67
C CYS A 637 10.73 -5.42 45.93
N SER A 638 11.29 -4.84 46.99
CA SER A 638 11.21 -5.44 48.33
C SER A 638 9.90 -5.01 49.00
N PRO A 639 9.22 -5.90 49.76
CA PRO A 639 8.09 -5.51 50.62
C PRO A 639 8.55 -4.81 51.91
N SER A 640 9.85 -4.80 52.21
CA SER A 640 10.41 -4.36 53.50
C SER A 640 10.32 -2.84 53.72
N ASP A 641 9.83 -2.41 54.89
CA ASP A 641 9.85 -1.02 55.33
C ASP A 641 11.26 -0.40 55.34
N SER A 642 12.28 -1.22 55.58
CA SER A 642 13.70 -0.84 55.60
C SER A 642 14.25 -0.55 54.20
N ASP A 643 13.51 -0.93 53.15
CA ASP A 643 13.75 -0.66 51.73
C ASP A 643 12.70 0.29 51.11
N PHE A 644 11.80 0.88 51.92
CA PHE A 644 10.68 1.72 51.48
C PHE A 644 11.10 2.83 50.49
N VAL A 645 12.23 3.50 50.74
CA VAL A 645 12.69 4.63 49.90
C VAL A 645 13.09 4.17 48.50
N GLU A 646 13.84 3.07 48.38
CA GLU A 646 14.31 2.57 47.08
C GLU A 646 13.19 1.82 46.34
N THR A 647 12.27 1.19 47.07
CA THR A 647 11.03 0.62 46.53
C THR A 647 10.11 1.71 45.96
N LEU A 648 9.91 2.83 46.68
CA LEU A 648 9.18 4.00 46.19
C LEU A 648 9.88 4.67 44.98
N ASN A 649 11.21 4.74 44.97
CA ASN A 649 11.97 5.20 43.81
C ASN A 649 11.73 4.30 42.60
N THR A 650 11.77 2.97 42.80
CA THR A 650 11.52 1.96 41.76
C THR A 650 10.10 2.09 41.19
N MET A 651 9.08 2.22 42.04
CA MET A 651 7.70 2.46 41.62
C MET A 651 7.53 3.74 40.78
N LYS A 652 8.08 4.88 41.24
CA LYS A 652 8.04 6.16 40.50
C LYS A 652 8.80 6.11 39.18
N TYR A 653 9.87 5.34 39.10
CA TYR A 653 10.65 5.15 37.88
C TYR A 653 9.87 4.32 36.86
N ALA A 654 9.28 3.20 37.31
CA ALA A 654 8.41 2.33 36.52
C ALA A 654 7.16 3.06 36.00
N ASN A 655 6.53 3.94 36.81
CA ASN A 655 5.36 4.71 36.39
C ASN A 655 5.68 5.64 35.20
N ARG A 656 6.87 6.24 35.15
CA ARG A 656 7.31 7.08 34.01
C ARG A 656 7.69 6.25 32.79
N ALA A 657 8.18 5.03 32.97
CA ALA A 657 8.47 4.13 31.86
C ALA A 657 7.19 3.77 31.07
N LYS A 658 6.04 3.61 31.75
CA LYS A 658 4.72 3.36 31.13
C LYS A 658 4.25 4.48 30.20
N GLU A 659 4.79 5.68 30.33
CA GLU A 659 4.43 6.84 29.49
C GLU A 659 5.19 6.87 28.15
N ILE A 660 6.20 6.02 27.98
CA ILE A 660 7.04 5.92 26.77
C ILE A 660 6.29 5.20 25.64
N LYS A 661 6.38 5.74 24.43
CA LYS A 661 5.83 5.14 23.20
C LYS A 661 6.93 4.63 22.28
N ASN A 662 6.87 3.35 21.96
CA ASN A 662 7.74 2.65 20.99
C ASN A 662 7.04 2.56 19.63
N LYS A 663 7.84 2.52 18.56
CA LYS A 663 7.38 2.46 17.16
C LYS A 663 7.66 1.08 16.59
N VAL A 664 6.78 0.15 16.93
CA VAL A 664 6.95 -1.27 16.62
C VAL A 664 6.60 -1.56 15.16
N VAL A 665 7.54 -2.17 14.45
CA VAL A 665 7.43 -2.59 13.05
C VAL A 665 7.96 -4.03 12.94
N ALA A 666 7.34 -4.86 12.10
CA ALA A 666 7.86 -6.20 11.80
C ALA A 666 9.05 -6.10 10.83
N ASN A 667 10.18 -6.72 11.16
CA ASN A 667 11.39 -6.65 10.32
C ASN A 667 11.35 -7.71 9.21
N GLN A 668 10.43 -7.51 8.27
CA GLN A 668 10.43 -8.16 6.95
C GLN A 668 11.60 -7.60 6.12
N ASP A 669 12.30 -8.44 5.35
CA ASP A 669 13.36 -7.90 4.48
C ASP A 669 12.82 -7.11 3.28
N LYS A 670 13.54 -6.03 2.94
CA LYS A 670 13.21 -5.09 1.87
C LYS A 670 13.30 -5.73 0.49
N SER A 671 14.06 -6.82 0.30
CA SER A 671 14.08 -7.57 -0.96
C SER A 671 12.73 -8.25 -1.22
N SER A 672 12.24 -9.10 -0.32
CA SER A 672 10.91 -9.71 -0.41
C SER A 672 9.81 -8.64 -0.52
N LYS A 673 9.86 -7.58 0.30
CA LYS A 673 8.86 -6.50 0.22
C LYS A 673 8.85 -5.78 -1.12
N MET A 674 10.02 -5.43 -1.66
CA MET A 674 10.08 -4.76 -2.97
C MET A 674 9.71 -5.70 -4.11
N ILE A 675 9.99 -7.00 -4.01
CA ILE A 675 9.51 -8.01 -4.97
C ILE A 675 7.99 -8.08 -4.96
N GLY A 676 7.36 -8.16 -3.77
CA GLY A 676 5.90 -8.15 -3.62
C GLY A 676 5.26 -6.84 -4.09
N GLU A 677 5.83 -5.68 -3.75
CA GLU A 677 5.36 -4.37 -4.24
C GLU A 677 5.49 -4.24 -5.77
N LEU A 678 6.59 -4.71 -6.36
CA LEU A 678 6.78 -4.72 -7.82
C LEU A 678 5.87 -5.72 -8.52
N ARG A 679 5.62 -6.91 -7.94
CA ARG A 679 4.67 -7.90 -8.48
C ARG A 679 3.24 -7.43 -8.36
N GLY A 680 2.84 -6.84 -7.24
CA GLY A 680 1.55 -6.16 -7.09
C GLY A 680 1.41 -5.00 -8.08
N ARG A 681 2.48 -4.26 -8.36
CA ARG A 681 2.51 -3.23 -9.42
C ARG A 681 2.35 -3.84 -10.81
N ILE A 682 3.02 -4.95 -11.10
CA ILE A 682 2.91 -5.68 -12.38
C ILE A 682 1.49 -6.21 -12.55
N ALA A 683 0.93 -6.93 -11.57
CA ALA A 683 -0.43 -7.46 -11.63
C ALA A 683 -1.49 -6.35 -11.74
N ALA A 684 -1.32 -5.23 -11.03
CA ALA A 684 -2.20 -4.06 -11.16
C ALA A 684 -2.09 -3.42 -12.55
N LEU A 685 -0.87 -3.23 -13.08
CA LEU A 685 -0.65 -2.73 -14.44
C LEU A 685 -1.12 -3.72 -15.50
N GLU A 686 -1.06 -5.03 -15.25
CA GLU A 686 -1.55 -6.07 -16.16
C GLU A 686 -3.08 -6.13 -16.17
N ALA A 687 -3.74 -5.91 -15.03
CA ALA A 687 -5.19 -5.77 -14.90
C ALA A 687 -5.69 -4.44 -15.50
N GLU A 688 -4.99 -3.33 -15.27
CA GLU A 688 -5.25 -2.03 -15.90
C GLU A 688 -5.08 -2.12 -17.43
N LEU A 689 -3.95 -2.69 -17.88
CA LEU A 689 -3.75 -3.03 -19.29
C LEU A 689 -4.79 -4.05 -19.78
N LEU A 690 -5.40 -4.89 -18.92
CA LEU A 690 -6.48 -5.78 -19.31
C LEU A 690 -7.79 -5.00 -19.52
N GLU A 691 -8.10 -4.00 -18.68
CA GLU A 691 -9.23 -3.08 -18.91
C GLU A 691 -9.05 -2.30 -20.22
N PHE A 692 -7.83 -1.81 -20.52
CA PHE A 692 -7.51 -1.18 -21.81
C PHE A 692 -7.54 -2.18 -22.98
N LYS A 693 -7.00 -3.40 -22.83
CA LYS A 693 -7.04 -4.47 -23.86
C LYS A 693 -8.47 -4.98 -24.13
N GLN A 694 -9.37 -4.86 -23.16
CA GLN A 694 -10.80 -5.14 -23.29
C GLN A 694 -11.59 -3.93 -23.83
N GLY A 695 -10.99 -2.75 -23.91
CA GLY A 695 -11.64 -1.52 -24.36
C GLY A 695 -12.62 -0.90 -23.35
N ARG A 696 -12.53 -1.29 -22.06
CA ARG A 696 -13.36 -0.79 -20.96
C ARG A 696 -12.94 0.61 -20.50
N ARG A 697 -11.63 0.90 -20.58
CA ARG A 697 -11.06 2.25 -20.51
C ARG A 697 -10.48 2.64 -21.87
N THR A 698 -10.55 3.92 -22.17
CA THR A 698 -9.98 4.57 -23.35
C THR A 698 -9.36 5.90 -22.93
N VAL A 699 -8.24 6.29 -23.52
CA VAL A 699 -7.62 7.61 -23.26
C VAL A 699 -8.07 8.59 -24.35
N ASP A 700 -8.46 9.80 -23.97
CA ASP A 700 -8.84 10.85 -24.93
C ASP A 700 -7.62 11.54 -25.56
N VAL A 701 -7.88 12.49 -26.48
CA VAL A 701 -6.83 13.22 -27.23
C VAL A 701 -6.07 14.22 -26.35
N GLU A 702 -6.54 14.49 -25.13
CA GLU A 702 -5.90 15.37 -24.14
C GLU A 702 -5.12 14.60 -23.06
N GLY A 703 -5.24 13.26 -23.05
CA GLY A 703 -4.54 12.36 -22.14
C GLY A 703 -5.33 11.91 -20.91
N ASN A 704 -6.65 12.16 -20.87
CA ASN A 704 -7.51 11.76 -19.75
C ASN A 704 -8.07 10.35 -19.94
N GLU A 705 -8.22 9.59 -18.84
CA GLU A 705 -8.92 8.31 -18.83
C GLU A 705 -10.44 8.49 -18.87
N VAL A 706 -11.10 7.83 -19.82
CA VAL A 706 -12.56 7.80 -19.99
C VAL A 706 -13.04 6.34 -19.98
N VAL A 707 -14.11 6.05 -19.25
CA VAL A 707 -14.77 4.74 -19.27
C VAL A 707 -15.64 4.65 -20.52
N ASN A 708 -15.53 3.55 -21.26
CA ASN A 708 -16.17 3.40 -22.55
C ASN A 708 -17.55 2.74 -22.44
N ASP A 709 -18.63 3.53 -22.57
CA ASP A 709 -20.01 3.03 -22.53
C ASP A 709 -20.29 1.94 -23.58
N GLN A 710 -19.61 1.98 -24.74
CA GLN A 710 -19.76 0.97 -25.79
C GLN A 710 -19.26 -0.42 -25.35
N TYR A 711 -18.37 -0.51 -24.35
CA TYR A 711 -17.98 -1.80 -23.77
C TYR A 711 -19.16 -2.45 -23.04
N HIS A 712 -19.89 -1.68 -22.23
CA HIS A 712 -21.07 -2.18 -21.53
C HIS A 712 -22.19 -2.59 -22.49
N GLU A 713 -22.40 -1.82 -23.56
CA GLU A 713 -23.33 -2.18 -24.63
C GLU A 713 -22.88 -3.47 -25.36
N ASN A 714 -21.60 -3.62 -25.71
CA ASN A 714 -21.08 -4.83 -26.35
C ASN A 714 -21.14 -6.07 -25.45
N VAL A 715 -20.90 -5.95 -24.14
CA VAL A 715 -21.05 -7.06 -23.18
C VAL A 715 -22.52 -7.49 -23.10
N TYR A 716 -23.46 -6.54 -23.04
CA TYR A 716 -24.89 -6.85 -23.04
C TYR A 716 -25.33 -7.51 -24.35
N LEU A 717 -24.94 -6.94 -25.50
CA LEU A 717 -25.19 -7.51 -26.82
C LEU A 717 -24.55 -8.89 -27.02
N THR A 718 -23.37 -9.14 -26.44
CA THR A 718 -22.72 -10.47 -26.49
C THR A 718 -23.48 -11.49 -25.66
N SER A 719 -24.01 -11.10 -24.50
CA SER A 719 -24.91 -11.93 -23.70
C SER A 719 -26.20 -12.24 -24.47
N GLU A 720 -26.85 -11.23 -25.04
CA GLU A 720 -28.07 -11.36 -25.85
C GLU A 720 -27.83 -12.26 -27.08
N VAL A 721 -26.71 -12.08 -27.80
CA VAL A 721 -26.30 -12.94 -28.93
C VAL A 721 -26.05 -14.38 -28.51
N ASN A 722 -25.46 -14.62 -27.34
CA ASN A 722 -25.28 -15.98 -26.81
C ASN A 722 -26.62 -16.61 -26.40
N HIS A 723 -27.54 -15.83 -25.81
CA HIS A 723 -28.90 -16.26 -25.49
C HIS A 723 -29.72 -16.59 -26.76
N LEU A 724 -29.56 -15.78 -27.80
CA LEU A 724 -30.14 -16.02 -29.13
C LEU A 724 -29.50 -17.24 -29.80
N ARG A 725 -28.18 -17.44 -29.72
CA ARG A 725 -27.50 -18.66 -30.20
C ARG A 725 -28.01 -19.93 -29.51
N PHE A 726 -28.23 -19.89 -28.20
CA PHE A 726 -28.81 -21.02 -27.47
C PHE A 726 -30.25 -21.30 -27.92
N ARG A 727 -31.08 -20.27 -28.09
CA ARG A 727 -32.45 -20.40 -28.63
C ARG A 727 -32.46 -20.92 -30.07
N VAL A 728 -31.56 -20.45 -30.93
CA VAL A 728 -31.38 -20.94 -32.30
C VAL A 728 -30.97 -22.41 -32.29
N LYS A 729 -30.04 -22.82 -31.42
CA LYS A 729 -29.62 -24.23 -31.28
C LYS A 729 -30.80 -25.15 -30.92
N ALA A 730 -31.59 -24.77 -29.90
CA ALA A 730 -32.79 -25.52 -29.52
C ALA A 730 -33.86 -25.55 -30.63
N LEU A 731 -34.00 -24.47 -31.40
CA LEU A 731 -34.89 -24.41 -32.57
C LEU A 731 -34.38 -25.27 -33.74
N THR A 732 -33.06 -25.37 -33.96
CA THR A 732 -32.50 -26.29 -34.96
C THR A 732 -32.65 -27.75 -34.54
N GLU A 733 -32.44 -28.09 -33.26
CA GLU A 733 -32.61 -29.45 -32.75
C GLU A 733 -34.09 -29.90 -32.86
N THR A 734 -35.04 -29.04 -32.51
CA THR A 734 -36.48 -29.34 -32.70
C THR A 734 -36.89 -29.38 -34.18
N ALA A 735 -36.29 -28.56 -35.04
CA ALA A 735 -36.50 -28.63 -36.49
C ALA A 735 -35.93 -29.92 -37.10
N GLU A 736 -34.75 -30.40 -36.66
CA GLU A 736 -34.19 -31.69 -37.10
C GLU A 736 -35.08 -32.87 -36.71
N ILE A 737 -35.60 -32.90 -35.48
CA ILE A 737 -36.56 -33.92 -35.02
C ILE A 737 -37.78 -33.94 -35.96
N LEU A 738 -38.46 -32.80 -36.13
CA LEU A 738 -39.64 -32.68 -36.99
C LEU A 738 -39.36 -33.00 -38.47
N ARG A 739 -38.14 -32.74 -38.97
CA ARG A 739 -37.70 -33.14 -40.32
C ARG A 739 -37.55 -34.66 -40.43
N THR A 740 -36.90 -35.32 -39.45
CA THR A 740 -36.77 -36.79 -39.48
C THR A 740 -38.12 -37.49 -39.41
N GLU A 741 -39.06 -36.96 -38.61
CA GLU A 741 -40.44 -37.45 -38.53
C GLU A 741 -41.21 -37.24 -39.85
N ASN A 742 -41.06 -36.08 -40.52
CA ASN A 742 -41.65 -35.83 -41.83
C ASN A 742 -41.11 -36.74 -42.94
N VAL A 743 -39.79 -37.02 -42.98
CA VAL A 743 -39.18 -37.95 -43.93
C VAL A 743 -39.73 -39.36 -43.72
N LYS A 744 -39.86 -39.80 -42.46
CA LYS A 744 -40.43 -41.11 -42.12
C LYS A 744 -41.91 -41.23 -42.51
N LEU A 745 -42.72 -40.23 -42.18
CA LEU A 745 -44.14 -40.18 -42.55
C LEU A 745 -44.34 -40.12 -44.07
N LYS A 746 -43.40 -39.53 -44.82
CA LYS A 746 -43.36 -39.60 -46.29
C LYS A 746 -43.02 -40.99 -46.80
N SER A 747 -41.93 -41.60 -46.31
CA SER A 747 -41.46 -42.90 -46.81
C SER A 747 -42.50 -44.00 -46.54
N GLU A 748 -43.17 -43.96 -45.38
CA GLU A 748 -44.32 -44.81 -45.05
C GLU A 748 -45.51 -44.59 -46.02
N LYS A 749 -45.80 -43.34 -46.40
CA LYS A 749 -46.92 -42.97 -47.29
C LYS A 749 -46.67 -43.31 -48.77
N GLU A 750 -45.43 -43.21 -49.24
CA GLU A 750 -45.04 -43.67 -50.58
C GLU A 750 -44.96 -45.20 -50.67
N LEU A 751 -44.57 -45.88 -49.58
CA LEU A 751 -44.69 -47.35 -49.49
C LEU A 751 -46.15 -47.80 -49.59
N ALA A 752 -47.06 -47.12 -48.89
CA ALA A 752 -48.50 -47.40 -48.96
C ALA A 752 -49.09 -47.18 -50.37
N ALA A 753 -48.51 -46.27 -51.17
CA ALA A 753 -48.89 -46.08 -52.56
C ALA A 753 -48.36 -47.16 -53.52
N LEU A 754 -47.30 -47.89 -53.13
CA LEU A 754 -46.75 -49.03 -53.87
C LEU A 754 -47.38 -50.38 -53.47
N GLY A 755 -47.83 -50.52 -52.22
CA GLY A 755 -48.43 -51.74 -51.64
C GLY A 755 -49.90 -51.96 -52.01
N GLY A 756 -50.22 -52.06 -53.31
CA GLY A 756 -51.59 -51.99 -53.82
C GLY A 756 -52.10 -53.16 -54.69
N VAL A 757 -51.89 -54.43 -54.30
CA VAL A 757 -52.70 -55.62 -54.69
C VAL A 757 -52.31 -56.82 -53.79
N SER A 758 -53.21 -57.79 -53.63
CA SER A 758 -53.26 -58.66 -52.43
C SER A 758 -52.74 -60.10 -52.59
N THR A 759 -52.26 -60.62 -51.44
CA THR A 759 -52.33 -62.02 -50.93
C THR A 759 -51.54 -63.17 -51.57
N GLU A 760 -50.95 -63.97 -50.67
CA GLU A 760 -50.58 -65.40 -50.74
C GLU A 760 -49.37 -65.85 -51.59
N GLY A 761 -48.35 -66.40 -50.89
CA GLY A 761 -47.44 -67.42 -51.43
C GLY A 761 -46.02 -66.98 -51.85
N GLY A 762 -45.13 -66.71 -50.90
CA GLY A 762 -43.69 -66.56 -51.17
C GLY A 762 -42.87 -66.11 -49.97
N GLU A 763 -41.88 -66.89 -49.53
CA GLU A 763 -41.11 -66.64 -48.30
C GLU A 763 -39.89 -65.71 -48.50
N GLY A 764 -39.66 -64.84 -47.50
CA GLY A 764 -38.34 -64.28 -47.14
C GLY A 764 -37.66 -63.26 -48.07
N GLY A 765 -37.88 -63.30 -49.38
CA GLY A 765 -37.09 -62.50 -50.34
C GLY A 765 -37.42 -61.01 -50.37
N ASP A 766 -38.70 -60.65 -50.36
CA ASP A 766 -39.15 -59.30 -50.68
C ASP A 766 -38.93 -58.30 -49.53
N GLU A 767 -39.03 -58.72 -48.26
CA GLU A 767 -38.82 -57.82 -47.11
C GLU A 767 -37.41 -57.21 -47.07
N MET A 768 -36.37 -57.99 -47.34
CA MET A 768 -34.99 -57.48 -47.30
C MET A 768 -34.71 -56.52 -48.47
N ILE A 769 -35.38 -56.73 -49.61
CA ILE A 769 -35.34 -55.80 -50.75
C ILE A 769 -36.11 -54.51 -50.40
N GLN A 770 -37.33 -54.60 -49.87
CA GLN A 770 -38.10 -53.44 -49.42
C GLN A 770 -37.42 -52.67 -48.27
N ALA A 771 -36.69 -53.33 -47.37
CA ALA A 771 -35.95 -52.69 -46.29
C ALA A 771 -34.70 -51.96 -46.81
N THR A 772 -33.96 -52.54 -47.75
CA THR A 772 -32.82 -51.86 -48.39
C THR A 772 -33.29 -50.74 -49.33
N PHE A 773 -34.47 -50.86 -49.96
CA PHE A 773 -35.06 -49.78 -50.76
C PHE A 773 -35.60 -48.63 -49.89
N ARG A 774 -36.18 -48.93 -48.71
CA ARG A 774 -36.54 -47.90 -47.70
C ARG A 774 -35.32 -47.09 -47.26
N LYS A 775 -34.23 -47.76 -46.88
CA LYS A 775 -32.96 -47.07 -46.59
C LYS A 775 -32.50 -46.20 -47.75
N TYR A 776 -32.55 -46.70 -48.99
CA TYR A 776 -32.16 -45.92 -50.16
C TYR A 776 -32.99 -44.64 -50.35
N LEU A 777 -34.31 -44.70 -50.12
CA LEU A 777 -35.18 -43.52 -50.17
C LEU A 777 -34.89 -42.53 -49.04
N GLU A 778 -34.70 -43.02 -47.81
CA GLU A 778 -34.34 -42.21 -46.64
C GLU A 778 -32.98 -41.51 -46.83
N GLU A 779 -31.95 -42.22 -47.31
CA GLU A 779 -30.62 -41.67 -47.60
C GLU A 779 -30.68 -40.60 -48.71
N LEU A 780 -31.49 -40.84 -49.76
CA LEU A 780 -31.61 -39.95 -50.93
C LEU A 780 -32.43 -38.69 -50.60
N GLU A 781 -33.49 -38.77 -49.80
CA GLU A 781 -34.20 -37.56 -49.35
C GLU A 781 -33.40 -36.80 -48.26
N ARG A 782 -32.68 -37.50 -47.37
CA ARG A 782 -31.76 -36.89 -46.39
C ARG A 782 -30.62 -36.11 -47.05
N THR A 783 -29.96 -36.68 -48.06
CA THR A 783 -28.90 -35.99 -48.82
C THR A 783 -29.45 -34.83 -49.65
N LYS A 784 -30.68 -34.94 -50.19
CA LYS A 784 -31.37 -33.86 -50.89
C LYS A 784 -31.67 -32.67 -49.95
N SER A 785 -32.10 -32.91 -48.71
CA SER A 785 -32.29 -31.85 -47.71
C SER A 785 -30.97 -31.18 -47.32
N LEU A 786 -29.92 -31.96 -47.01
CA LEU A 786 -28.60 -31.43 -46.66
C LEU A 786 -27.99 -30.57 -47.78
N LEU A 787 -28.20 -30.96 -49.05
CA LEU A 787 -27.74 -30.17 -50.20
C LEU A 787 -28.50 -28.83 -50.32
N TYR A 788 -29.82 -28.82 -50.12
CA TYR A 788 -30.63 -27.60 -50.11
C TYR A 788 -30.21 -26.64 -48.99
N GLU A 789 -29.92 -27.19 -47.81
CA GLU A 789 -29.51 -26.42 -46.64
C GLU A 789 -28.13 -25.78 -46.86
N SER A 790 -27.14 -26.57 -47.31
CA SER A 790 -25.82 -26.07 -47.72
C SER A 790 -25.89 -25.00 -48.80
N GLN A 791 -26.73 -25.21 -49.83
CA GLN A 791 -26.89 -24.25 -50.93
C GLN A 791 -27.55 -22.94 -50.47
N SER A 792 -28.55 -23.01 -49.59
CA SER A 792 -29.17 -21.83 -48.97
C SER A 792 -28.19 -21.06 -48.07
N THR A 793 -27.37 -21.76 -47.28
CA THR A 793 -26.33 -21.15 -46.46
C THR A 793 -25.28 -20.44 -47.33
N CYS A 794 -24.89 -21.05 -48.45
CA CYS A 794 -23.93 -20.45 -49.38
C CYS A 794 -24.49 -19.18 -50.05
N ASP A 795 -25.78 -19.15 -50.39
CA ASP A 795 -26.46 -17.95 -50.92
C ASP A 795 -26.65 -16.85 -49.86
N GLN A 796 -26.85 -17.21 -48.58
CA GLN A 796 -26.81 -16.23 -47.48
C GLN A 796 -25.42 -15.63 -47.31
N LEU A 797 -24.38 -16.46 -47.20
CA LEU A 797 -22.99 -16.01 -47.05
C LEU A 797 -22.53 -15.16 -48.25
N ARG A 798 -22.98 -15.46 -49.48
CA ARG A 798 -22.76 -14.59 -50.66
C ARG A 798 -23.46 -13.24 -50.54
N LYS A 799 -24.71 -13.20 -50.07
CA LYS A 799 -25.44 -11.94 -49.83
C LYS A 799 -24.81 -11.10 -48.72
N GLU A 800 -24.29 -11.73 -47.67
CA GLU A 800 -23.58 -11.06 -46.60
C GLU A 800 -22.20 -10.54 -47.05
N ASN A 801 -21.39 -11.34 -47.73
CA ASN A 801 -20.10 -10.90 -48.28
C ASN A 801 -20.28 -9.71 -49.24
N ASN A 802 -21.29 -9.74 -50.11
CA ASN A 802 -21.63 -8.60 -50.97
C ASN A 802 -22.10 -7.36 -50.18
N ARG A 803 -22.75 -7.54 -49.01
CA ARG A 803 -23.08 -6.45 -48.07
C ARG A 803 -21.84 -5.85 -47.44
N TRP A 804 -20.91 -6.68 -46.95
CA TRP A 804 -19.63 -6.25 -46.39
C TRP A 804 -18.79 -5.48 -47.41
N LYS A 805 -18.69 -5.97 -48.65
CA LYS A 805 -18.01 -5.26 -49.75
C LYS A 805 -18.69 -3.94 -50.12
N ALA A 806 -20.02 -3.83 -49.99
CA ALA A 806 -20.74 -2.58 -50.16
C ALA A 806 -20.55 -1.58 -48.99
N GLN A 807 -20.30 -2.05 -47.76
CA GLN A 807 -20.01 -1.19 -46.61
C GLN A 807 -18.56 -0.73 -46.55
N ALA A 808 -17.61 -1.58 -46.97
CA ALA A 808 -16.18 -1.24 -47.01
C ALA A 808 -15.86 -0.06 -47.94
N GLY A 809 -16.63 0.12 -49.02
CA GLY A 809 -16.40 1.18 -50.01
C GLY A 809 -16.75 2.62 -49.57
N ASN A 810 -17.15 2.87 -48.32
CA ASN A 810 -17.63 4.19 -47.90
C ASN A 810 -17.27 4.63 -46.46
N ARG A 811 -16.17 4.13 -45.89
CA ARG A 811 -15.56 4.73 -44.67
C ARG A 811 -14.03 4.72 -44.78
N GLY A 812 -13.42 5.87 -44.51
CA GLY A 812 -11.97 5.96 -44.32
C GLY A 812 -11.54 5.21 -43.06
N VAL A 813 -10.35 4.61 -43.09
CA VAL A 813 -9.80 3.85 -41.97
C VAL A 813 -9.28 4.81 -40.89
N GLN A 814 -9.66 4.55 -39.64
CA GLN A 814 -8.89 4.91 -38.45
C GLN A 814 -8.65 3.63 -37.65
N ASP A 815 -7.49 3.53 -37.01
CA ASP A 815 -6.92 2.27 -36.53
C ASP A 815 -7.63 1.64 -35.33
N TYR A 816 -7.66 0.30 -35.30
CA TYR A 816 -7.66 -0.48 -34.07
C TYR A 816 -7.09 -1.91 -34.26
N ASN A 817 -5.94 -2.17 -33.64
CA ASN A 817 -5.47 -3.48 -33.11
C ASN A 817 -5.69 -4.77 -33.94
N SER A 818 -5.04 -4.89 -35.11
CA SER A 818 -4.90 -6.18 -35.82
C SER A 818 -3.79 -7.09 -35.24
N THR A 819 -2.72 -6.50 -34.72
CA THR A 819 -1.43 -7.16 -34.39
C THR A 819 -1.52 -8.28 -33.35
N LYS A 820 -2.47 -8.23 -32.40
CA LYS A 820 -2.52 -9.18 -31.28
C LYS A 820 -3.13 -10.54 -31.62
N LEU A 821 -4.10 -10.62 -32.55
CA LEU A 821 -4.61 -11.91 -33.05
C LEU A 821 -3.52 -12.64 -33.85
N ILE A 822 -2.72 -11.88 -34.60
CA ILE A 822 -1.61 -12.37 -35.42
C ILE A 822 -0.56 -13.11 -34.59
N GLU A 823 -0.28 -12.64 -33.37
CA GLU A 823 0.75 -13.23 -32.51
C GLU A 823 0.30 -14.56 -31.89
N MET A 824 -0.94 -14.63 -31.38
CA MET A 824 -1.51 -15.89 -30.88
C MET A 824 -1.59 -16.95 -31.98
N ALA A 825 -2.00 -16.57 -33.20
CA ALA A 825 -2.04 -17.47 -34.36
C ALA A 825 -0.64 -17.98 -34.77
N ARG A 826 0.43 -17.18 -34.61
CA ARG A 826 1.81 -17.65 -34.84
C ARG A 826 2.26 -18.66 -33.79
N GLN A 827 1.86 -18.46 -32.53
CA GLN A 827 2.26 -19.32 -31.41
C GLN A 827 1.63 -20.72 -31.51
N ASP A 828 0.35 -20.81 -31.87
CA ASP A 828 -0.33 -22.09 -32.11
C ASP A 828 0.26 -22.87 -33.31
N ILE A 829 0.59 -22.18 -34.41
CA ILE A 829 1.24 -22.81 -35.58
C ILE A 829 2.62 -23.39 -35.20
N GLU A 830 3.40 -22.68 -34.40
CA GLU A 830 4.72 -23.17 -33.95
C GLU A 830 4.60 -24.34 -32.95
N ASN A 831 3.58 -24.34 -32.10
CA ASN A 831 3.28 -25.46 -31.20
C ASN A 831 2.85 -26.72 -31.99
N GLN A 832 1.94 -26.59 -32.95
CA GLN A 832 1.54 -27.68 -33.85
C GLN A 832 2.73 -28.21 -34.67
N ARG A 833 3.63 -27.32 -35.11
CA ARG A 833 4.84 -27.69 -35.87
C ARG A 833 5.82 -28.51 -35.04
N LYS A 834 6.01 -28.18 -33.75
CA LYS A 834 6.82 -28.98 -32.82
C LYS A 834 6.20 -30.34 -32.53
N MET A 835 4.87 -30.40 -32.41
CA MET A 835 4.13 -31.66 -32.20
C MET A 835 4.20 -32.59 -33.44
N LEU A 836 4.22 -32.04 -34.65
CA LEU A 836 4.44 -32.83 -35.88
C LEU A 836 5.90 -33.29 -36.01
N ALA A 837 6.87 -32.44 -35.66
CA ALA A 837 8.29 -32.76 -35.75
C ALA A 837 8.72 -33.91 -34.81
N SER A 838 8.02 -34.12 -33.69
CA SER A 838 8.28 -35.23 -32.77
C SER A 838 7.64 -36.56 -33.17
N MET A 839 6.90 -36.63 -34.29
CA MET A 839 6.24 -37.85 -34.77
C MET A 839 6.79 -38.42 -36.08
N THR A 840 7.82 -37.82 -36.68
CA THR A 840 8.36 -38.25 -37.99
C THR A 840 9.72 -38.95 -37.91
N VAL A 841 9.63 -40.29 -37.88
CA VAL A 841 10.62 -41.26 -38.40
C VAL A 841 11.93 -41.45 -37.64
N GLU A 842 11.98 -42.48 -36.80
CA GLU A 842 13.11 -43.42 -36.83
C GLU A 842 13.03 -44.25 -38.13
N ASN A 843 14.09 -44.26 -38.96
CA ASN A 843 14.63 -45.40 -39.72
C ASN A 843 15.64 -44.97 -40.82
N GLY A 844 16.79 -45.65 -40.89
CA GLY A 844 17.33 -46.10 -42.20
C GLY A 844 18.39 -45.27 -42.95
N SER A 845 19.64 -45.29 -42.44
CA SER A 845 20.89 -45.58 -43.20
C SER A 845 21.52 -44.62 -44.25
N THR A 846 22.85 -44.44 -44.08
CA THR A 846 23.97 -44.29 -45.06
C THR A 846 24.25 -42.99 -45.87
N SER A 847 25.45 -42.42 -45.59
CA SER A 847 26.48 -41.85 -46.49
C SER A 847 26.13 -40.68 -47.46
N ASP A 848 26.98 -39.67 -47.71
CA ASP A 848 28.35 -39.39 -47.22
C ASP A 848 28.76 -37.91 -47.45
N TYR A 849 30.03 -37.56 -47.13
CA TYR A 849 30.80 -36.32 -47.43
C TYR A 849 30.84 -35.14 -46.41
N SER A 850 32.02 -34.99 -45.80
CA SER A 850 32.88 -33.79 -45.60
C SER A 850 32.42 -32.42 -46.16
N SER A 851 32.80 -31.24 -45.63
CA SER A 851 33.61 -30.76 -44.47
C SER A 851 33.47 -29.20 -44.41
N MET A 852 34.08 -28.35 -43.56
CA MET A 852 35.22 -28.35 -42.59
C MET A 852 34.78 -27.55 -41.33
N SER A 853 35.15 -27.90 -40.09
CA SER A 853 36.43 -27.67 -39.35
C SER A 853 36.76 -26.23 -38.94
N MET A 854 37.15 -26.06 -37.67
CA MET A 854 37.66 -24.82 -37.04
C MET A 854 39.17 -24.62 -37.28
N ASN A 855 39.69 -23.39 -37.06
CA ASN A 855 40.75 -23.07 -36.08
C ASN A 855 41.06 -21.55 -36.05
N THR A 856 41.08 -20.86 -34.90
CA THR A 856 42.19 -20.57 -33.95
C THR A 856 43.38 -19.77 -34.52
N GLY A 857 43.75 -18.66 -33.86
CA GLY A 857 44.99 -17.90 -34.08
C GLY A 857 44.94 -16.51 -33.41
N ASP A 858 45.97 -16.17 -32.64
CA ASP A 858 46.08 -14.94 -31.83
C ASP A 858 47.11 -13.93 -32.39
N GLU A 859 47.28 -12.82 -31.65
CA GLU A 859 48.42 -11.86 -31.62
C GLU A 859 48.57 -10.76 -32.70
N ASP A 860 48.11 -9.57 -32.29
CA ASP A 860 48.90 -8.31 -32.20
C ASP A 860 49.34 -7.54 -33.47
N GLY A 861 49.71 -6.27 -33.30
CA GLY A 861 50.34 -5.42 -34.33
C GLY A 861 49.57 -4.14 -34.68
N THR A 862 49.95 -3.03 -34.06
CA THR A 862 49.39 -1.68 -34.32
C THR A 862 49.69 -1.11 -35.71
N SER A 863 48.69 -0.46 -36.32
CA SER A 863 48.90 0.81 -37.07
C SER A 863 47.64 1.68 -37.05
N ASN A 864 47.80 2.99 -37.22
CA ASN A 864 46.67 3.87 -37.55
C ASN A 864 46.33 3.69 -39.03
N ASP A 865 45.06 3.86 -39.38
CA ASP A 865 44.67 4.99 -40.23
C ASP A 865 43.25 5.44 -39.86
N ALA A 866 42.90 6.66 -40.25
CA ALA A 866 41.63 7.29 -39.88
C ALA A 866 40.81 7.62 -41.13
N ASP A 867 39.82 6.78 -41.42
CA ASP A 867 38.71 7.15 -42.31
C ASP A 867 37.59 7.74 -41.45
N GLU A 868 37.53 9.08 -41.43
CA GLU A 868 36.35 9.83 -40.98
C GLU A 868 35.26 9.69 -42.04
N ILE A 869 34.38 8.70 -41.89
CA ILE A 869 33.15 8.61 -42.68
C ILE A 869 32.11 9.54 -42.05
N GLU A 870 32.00 10.75 -42.61
CA GLU A 870 30.96 11.74 -42.31
C GLU A 870 29.59 11.35 -42.89
N ASP A 871 29.06 10.18 -42.53
CA ASP A 871 27.66 9.83 -42.79
C ASP A 871 26.76 10.46 -41.70
N GLU A 872 26.56 11.79 -41.76
CA GLU A 872 25.52 12.49 -40.97
C GLU A 872 24.11 12.26 -41.57
N GLU A 873 23.70 10.99 -41.73
CA GLU A 873 22.28 10.66 -41.83
C GLU A 873 21.62 11.00 -40.48
N SER A 874 20.61 11.87 -40.52
CA SER A 874 19.94 12.35 -39.31
C SER A 874 19.10 11.23 -38.67
N ASP A 875 19.12 11.11 -37.33
CA ASP A 875 18.35 10.07 -36.61
C ASP A 875 16.86 10.04 -37.06
N ASP A 876 16.31 11.23 -37.34
CA ASP A 876 14.94 11.46 -37.76
C ASP A 876 14.58 10.74 -39.07
N GLU A 877 15.49 10.68 -40.07
CA GLU A 877 15.21 10.04 -41.37
C GLU A 877 15.15 8.51 -41.28
N ILE A 878 15.93 7.91 -40.36
CA ILE A 878 15.98 6.46 -40.16
C ILE A 878 14.68 5.96 -39.50
N ASP A 879 14.13 6.68 -38.52
CA ASP A 879 12.85 6.32 -37.92
C ASP A 879 11.67 6.55 -38.90
N ASP A 880 11.74 7.58 -39.75
CA ASP A 880 10.73 7.90 -40.76
C ASP A 880 10.65 6.81 -41.86
N GLU A 881 11.77 6.18 -42.26
CA GLU A 881 11.76 5.01 -43.16
C GLU A 881 11.37 3.71 -42.44
N LEU A 882 11.77 3.55 -41.17
CA LEU A 882 11.36 2.41 -40.34
C LEU A 882 9.84 2.34 -40.16
N GLU A 883 9.15 3.47 -40.02
CA GLU A 883 7.68 3.52 -39.91
C GLU A 883 6.98 3.13 -41.22
N LYS A 884 7.40 3.68 -42.35
CA LYS A 884 6.87 3.30 -43.68
C LYS A 884 7.06 1.80 -43.95
N SER A 885 8.20 1.22 -43.54
CA SER A 885 8.46 -0.21 -43.65
C SER A 885 7.54 -1.08 -42.77
N LYS A 886 7.12 -0.61 -41.59
CA LYS A 886 6.13 -1.30 -40.74
C LYS A 886 4.76 -1.36 -41.42
N GLN A 887 4.25 -0.21 -41.87
CA GLN A 887 2.91 -0.11 -42.48
C GLN A 887 2.75 -1.03 -43.71
N ALA A 888 3.76 -1.09 -44.59
CA ALA A 888 3.76 -1.98 -45.74
C ALA A 888 3.77 -3.48 -45.35
N SER A 889 4.50 -3.84 -44.28
CA SER A 889 4.56 -5.21 -43.75
C SER A 889 3.23 -5.66 -43.17
N GLU A 890 2.49 -4.75 -42.52
CA GLU A 890 1.17 -5.02 -41.95
C GLU A 890 0.09 -5.17 -43.04
N ALA A 891 0.09 -4.31 -44.07
CA ALA A 891 -0.80 -4.43 -45.22
C ALA A 891 -0.62 -5.79 -45.94
N HIS A 892 0.62 -6.16 -46.28
CA HIS A 892 0.93 -7.47 -46.87
C HIS A 892 0.49 -8.66 -45.98
N GLN A 893 0.40 -8.48 -44.67
CA GLN A 893 -0.03 -9.54 -43.75
C GLN A 893 -1.56 -9.64 -43.63
N ILE A 894 -2.31 -8.57 -43.90
CA ILE A 894 -3.78 -8.60 -44.03
C ILE A 894 -4.17 -9.33 -45.32
N ASP A 895 -3.59 -8.95 -46.47
CA ASP A 895 -3.83 -9.59 -47.76
C ASP A 895 -3.55 -11.11 -47.71
N LEU A 896 -2.46 -11.49 -47.05
CA LEU A 896 -2.09 -12.90 -46.84
C LEU A 896 -3.11 -13.67 -46.02
N HIS A 897 -3.82 -13.02 -45.10
CA HIS A 897 -4.88 -13.64 -44.30
C HIS A 897 -6.15 -13.85 -45.14
N GLU A 898 -6.61 -12.86 -45.92
CA GLU A 898 -7.79 -13.01 -46.80
C GLU A 898 -7.58 -14.16 -47.81
N VAL A 899 -6.42 -14.17 -48.48
CA VAL A 899 -6.05 -15.25 -49.43
C VAL A 899 -5.97 -16.62 -48.74
N MET A 900 -5.56 -16.69 -47.47
CA MET A 900 -5.53 -17.95 -46.71
C MET A 900 -6.93 -18.44 -46.33
N VAL A 901 -7.85 -17.55 -45.97
CA VAL A 901 -9.24 -17.91 -45.62
C VAL A 901 -10.01 -18.35 -46.86
N GLU A 902 -9.90 -17.65 -47.99
CA GLU A 902 -10.56 -18.06 -49.24
C GLU A 902 -10.05 -19.41 -49.75
N LEU A 903 -8.74 -19.67 -49.60
CA LEU A 903 -8.10 -20.93 -49.97
C LEU A 903 -8.64 -22.10 -49.13
N ASP A 904 -8.69 -21.98 -47.79
CA ASP A 904 -9.22 -23.02 -46.90
C ASP A 904 -10.70 -23.36 -47.18
N ILE A 905 -11.53 -22.34 -47.43
CA ILE A 905 -12.95 -22.52 -47.79
C ILE A 905 -13.08 -23.29 -49.12
N LYS A 906 -12.31 -22.92 -50.15
CA LYS A 906 -12.37 -23.57 -51.46
C LYS A 906 -11.79 -24.99 -51.43
N GLU A 907 -10.73 -25.24 -50.65
CA GLU A 907 -10.20 -26.60 -50.46
C GLU A 907 -11.23 -27.51 -49.76
N LYS A 908 -11.86 -27.05 -48.68
CA LYS A 908 -12.94 -27.80 -48.00
C LYS A 908 -14.13 -28.09 -48.91
N LEU A 909 -14.51 -27.15 -49.78
CA LEU A 909 -15.58 -27.36 -50.76
C LEU A 909 -15.21 -28.40 -51.84
N ILE A 910 -13.98 -28.35 -52.37
CA ILE A 910 -13.46 -29.38 -53.27
C ILE A 910 -13.49 -30.75 -52.59
N ASP A 911 -13.07 -30.82 -51.33
CA ASP A 911 -12.97 -32.06 -50.56
C ASP A 911 -14.35 -32.69 -50.24
N GLN A 912 -15.39 -31.87 -50.07
CA GLN A 912 -16.78 -32.34 -50.00
C GLN A 912 -17.28 -32.87 -51.35
N LEU A 913 -17.00 -32.17 -52.45
CA LEU A 913 -17.35 -32.61 -53.80
C LEU A 913 -16.62 -33.91 -54.19
N GLU A 914 -15.36 -34.08 -53.79
CA GLU A 914 -14.59 -35.34 -53.92
C GLU A 914 -15.28 -36.51 -53.21
N ARG A 915 -15.78 -36.32 -51.98
CA ARG A 915 -16.45 -37.39 -51.22
C ARG A 915 -17.81 -37.76 -51.83
N ALA A 916 -18.60 -36.75 -52.22
CA ALA A 916 -19.88 -36.96 -52.89
C ALA A 916 -19.73 -37.68 -54.23
N GLU A 917 -18.71 -37.33 -55.03
CA GLU A 917 -18.40 -38.02 -56.29
C GLU A 917 -18.05 -39.50 -56.07
N ARG A 918 -17.16 -39.81 -55.10
CA ARG A 918 -16.79 -41.20 -54.76
C ARG A 918 -17.99 -42.02 -54.29
N GLN A 919 -18.87 -41.44 -53.47
CA GLN A 919 -20.09 -42.12 -53.01
C GLN A 919 -21.09 -42.37 -54.16
N ASN A 920 -21.34 -41.37 -55.01
CA ASN A 920 -22.18 -41.52 -56.21
C ASN A 920 -21.62 -42.58 -57.18
N GLN A 921 -20.29 -42.66 -57.33
CA GLN A 921 -19.65 -43.68 -58.15
C GLN A 921 -19.83 -45.10 -57.56
N GLN A 922 -19.58 -45.30 -56.27
CA GLN A 922 -19.82 -46.59 -55.60
C GLN A 922 -21.28 -47.03 -55.73
N ILE A 923 -22.22 -46.09 -55.54
CA ILE A 923 -23.66 -46.32 -55.73
C ILE A 923 -23.93 -46.80 -57.16
N ARG A 924 -23.44 -46.08 -58.18
CA ARG A 924 -23.59 -46.46 -59.59
C ARG A 924 -23.01 -47.85 -59.90
N GLU A 925 -21.83 -48.17 -59.39
CA GLU A 925 -21.21 -49.48 -59.59
C GLU A 925 -22.05 -50.62 -59.00
N THR A 926 -22.70 -50.43 -57.84
CA THR A 926 -23.63 -51.43 -57.28
C THR A 926 -24.92 -51.59 -58.11
N TYR A 927 -25.46 -50.50 -58.66
CA TYR A 927 -26.62 -50.55 -59.56
C TYR A 927 -26.28 -51.28 -60.88
N GLU A 928 -25.17 -50.91 -61.54
CA GLU A 928 -24.73 -51.57 -62.78
C GLU A 928 -24.38 -53.05 -62.57
N LYS A 929 -23.93 -53.43 -61.37
CA LYS A 929 -23.71 -54.84 -60.99
C LYS A 929 -25.04 -55.60 -60.88
N LYS A 930 -26.01 -55.07 -60.12
CA LYS A 930 -27.35 -55.69 -59.97
C LYS A 930 -28.09 -55.83 -61.31
N LEU A 931 -27.99 -54.83 -62.19
CA LEU A 931 -28.62 -54.89 -63.52
C LEU A 931 -28.02 -56.05 -64.36
N ARG A 932 -26.69 -56.17 -64.40
CA ARG A 932 -26.00 -57.28 -65.07
C ARG A 932 -26.33 -58.64 -64.45
N GLU A 933 -26.44 -58.71 -63.14
CA GLU A 933 -26.79 -59.94 -62.40
C GLU A 933 -28.18 -60.44 -62.79
N LEU A 934 -29.20 -59.56 -62.82
CA LEU A 934 -30.56 -59.90 -63.26
C LEU A 934 -30.63 -60.25 -64.75
N MET A 935 -29.94 -59.52 -65.63
CA MET A 935 -29.86 -59.85 -67.06
C MET A 935 -29.25 -61.22 -67.31
N ASN A 936 -28.18 -61.58 -66.57
CA ASN A 936 -27.59 -62.92 -66.62
C ASN A 936 -28.57 -63.98 -66.07
N ARG A 937 -29.23 -63.71 -64.93
CA ARG A 937 -30.21 -64.63 -64.32
C ARG A 937 -31.36 -64.97 -65.25
N ILE A 938 -31.87 -63.98 -65.99
CA ILE A 938 -32.90 -64.16 -67.03
C ILE A 938 -32.36 -65.05 -68.15
N LYS A 939 -31.16 -64.75 -68.68
CA LYS A 939 -30.53 -65.49 -69.78
C LYS A 939 -30.20 -66.95 -69.40
N GLU A 940 -29.76 -67.18 -68.18
CA GLU A 940 -29.53 -68.52 -67.62
C GLU A 940 -30.85 -69.30 -67.52
N THR A 941 -31.88 -68.69 -66.93
CA THR A 941 -33.21 -69.31 -66.78
C THR A 941 -33.87 -69.60 -68.15
N GLU A 942 -33.66 -68.73 -69.15
CA GLU A 942 -34.11 -68.96 -70.53
C GLU A 942 -33.35 -70.10 -71.22
N SER A 943 -32.03 -70.15 -71.07
CA SER A 943 -31.18 -71.24 -71.59
C SER A 943 -31.50 -72.60 -70.93
N GLU A 944 -31.78 -72.60 -69.63
CA GLU A 944 -32.11 -73.81 -68.87
C GLU A 944 -33.53 -74.31 -69.19
N ARG A 945 -34.52 -73.41 -69.34
CA ARG A 945 -35.83 -73.74 -69.92
C ARG A 945 -35.66 -74.42 -71.28
N ASP A 946 -34.85 -73.86 -72.18
CA ASP A 946 -34.70 -74.37 -73.54
C ASP A 946 -33.91 -75.70 -73.59
N ARG A 947 -32.99 -75.93 -72.64
CA ARG A 947 -32.39 -77.27 -72.41
C ARG A 947 -33.42 -78.28 -71.93
N VAL A 948 -34.14 -77.99 -70.83
CA VAL A 948 -35.15 -78.90 -70.26
C VAL A 948 -36.23 -79.26 -71.28
N LEU A 949 -36.67 -78.30 -72.12
CA LEU A 949 -37.60 -78.56 -73.21
C LEU A 949 -37.01 -79.42 -74.34
N THR A 950 -35.72 -79.25 -74.68
CA THR A 950 -35.08 -80.04 -75.76
C THR A 950 -34.58 -81.42 -75.32
N GLU A 951 -34.27 -81.61 -74.04
CA GLU A 951 -33.96 -82.91 -73.43
C GLU A 951 -35.24 -83.71 -73.17
N GLY A 952 -36.27 -83.08 -72.58
CA GLY A 952 -37.60 -83.69 -72.42
C GLY A 952 -38.22 -84.11 -73.76
N GLY A 953 -38.02 -83.31 -74.82
CA GLY A 953 -38.43 -83.65 -76.19
C GLY A 953 -37.62 -84.76 -76.88
N LYS A 954 -36.57 -85.32 -76.25
CA LYS A 954 -35.70 -86.36 -76.84
C LYS A 954 -35.57 -87.64 -76.01
N ALA A 955 -36.18 -87.70 -74.82
CA ALA A 955 -36.16 -88.86 -73.93
C ALA A 955 -37.01 -90.04 -74.46
N LYS A 956 -36.47 -90.82 -75.41
CA LYS A 956 -37.05 -92.11 -75.81
C LYS A 956 -37.02 -93.09 -74.62
N GLY A 957 -38.17 -93.30 -73.97
CA GLY A 957 -38.36 -94.41 -73.02
C GLY A 957 -38.79 -94.05 -71.60
N GLY A 958 -39.45 -92.91 -71.36
CA GLY A 958 -40.07 -92.61 -70.07
C GLY A 958 -41.23 -91.64 -70.23
N LYS A 959 -42.41 -91.96 -69.68
CA LYS A 959 -43.59 -91.09 -69.79
C LYS A 959 -43.49 -89.92 -68.81
N MET A 960 -43.08 -88.75 -69.30
CA MET A 960 -43.70 -87.51 -68.83
C MET A 960 -45.01 -87.30 -69.60
N SER A 961 -46.05 -86.81 -68.92
CA SER A 961 -47.27 -86.35 -69.58
C SER A 961 -47.03 -85.02 -70.31
N ASP A 962 -47.69 -84.80 -71.45
CA ASP A 962 -47.76 -83.47 -72.10
C ASP A 962 -48.22 -82.39 -71.10
N GLU A 963 -49.09 -82.75 -70.16
CA GLU A 963 -49.58 -81.87 -69.10
C GLU A 963 -48.48 -81.49 -68.09
N GLN A 964 -47.57 -82.42 -67.76
CA GLN A 964 -46.42 -82.13 -66.92
C GLN A 964 -45.40 -81.24 -67.66
N LEU A 965 -45.15 -81.52 -68.94
CA LEU A 965 -44.25 -80.72 -69.78
C LEU A 965 -44.79 -79.28 -69.95
N LYS A 966 -46.11 -79.15 -70.13
CA LYS A 966 -46.83 -77.88 -70.21
C LYS A 966 -46.80 -77.10 -68.89
N ASN A 967 -46.97 -77.78 -67.75
CA ASN A 967 -46.91 -77.13 -66.43
C ASN A 967 -45.50 -76.62 -66.12
N ILE A 968 -44.46 -77.44 -66.36
CA ILE A 968 -43.05 -77.03 -66.21
C ILE A 968 -42.74 -75.85 -67.14
N LYS A 969 -43.21 -75.89 -68.40
CA LYS A 969 -43.06 -74.76 -69.32
C LYS A 969 -43.72 -73.49 -68.79
N GLN A 970 -44.96 -73.59 -68.28
CA GLN A 970 -45.66 -72.45 -67.67
C GLN A 970 -44.96 -71.93 -66.41
N GLU A 971 -44.32 -72.79 -65.62
CA GLU A 971 -43.57 -72.40 -64.43
C GLU A 971 -42.32 -71.59 -64.79
N TYR A 972 -41.51 -72.07 -65.75
CA TYR A 972 -40.38 -71.31 -66.28
C TYR A 972 -40.83 -70.02 -66.99
N GLU A 973 -41.91 -70.04 -67.78
CA GLU A 973 -42.46 -68.82 -68.43
C GLU A 973 -42.97 -67.81 -67.40
N ARG A 974 -43.62 -68.25 -66.31
CA ARG A 974 -44.03 -67.38 -65.20
C ARG A 974 -42.80 -66.77 -64.51
N LYS A 975 -41.83 -67.60 -64.12
CA LYS A 975 -40.57 -67.18 -63.47
C LYS A 975 -39.78 -66.18 -64.32
N ILE A 976 -39.73 -66.38 -65.64
CA ILE A 976 -39.11 -65.45 -66.59
C ILE A 976 -39.93 -64.17 -66.76
N THR A 977 -41.28 -64.22 -66.77
CA THR A 977 -42.09 -62.99 -66.82
C THR A 977 -42.01 -62.18 -65.53
N ASP A 978 -41.85 -62.81 -64.37
CA ASP A 978 -41.66 -62.10 -63.11
C ASP A 978 -40.24 -61.49 -62.98
N LEU A 979 -39.18 -62.21 -63.34
CA LEU A 979 -37.83 -61.62 -63.49
C LEU A 979 -37.81 -60.46 -64.51
N ARG A 980 -38.56 -60.57 -65.61
CA ARG A 980 -38.73 -59.48 -66.60
C ARG A 980 -39.59 -58.31 -66.07
N LYS A 981 -40.49 -58.52 -65.09
CA LYS A 981 -41.16 -57.42 -64.36
C LYS A 981 -40.18 -56.72 -63.43
N GLU A 982 -39.32 -57.45 -62.73
CA GLU A 982 -38.27 -56.87 -61.87
C GLU A 982 -37.28 -56.05 -62.68
N LEU A 983 -36.82 -56.59 -63.83
CA LEU A 983 -36.01 -55.85 -64.79
C LEU A 983 -36.71 -54.54 -65.20
N LYS A 984 -37.99 -54.60 -65.59
CA LYS A 984 -38.77 -53.39 -65.94
C LYS A 984 -38.97 -52.39 -64.79
N LYS A 985 -39.09 -52.85 -63.54
CA LYS A 985 -39.13 -51.96 -62.37
C LYS A 985 -37.81 -51.18 -62.24
N ILE A 986 -36.67 -51.81 -62.52
CA ILE A 986 -35.34 -51.19 -62.46
C ILE A 986 -35.08 -50.31 -63.69
N GLU A 987 -35.45 -50.75 -64.90
CA GLU A 987 -35.37 -49.95 -66.13
C GLU A 987 -36.22 -48.67 -66.06
N ALA A 988 -37.37 -48.70 -65.37
CA ALA A 988 -38.19 -47.51 -65.12
C ALA A 988 -37.47 -46.47 -64.25
N LEU A 989 -36.62 -46.92 -63.31
CA LEU A 989 -35.81 -46.06 -62.43
C LEU A 989 -34.54 -45.51 -63.12
N ASP A 990 -34.08 -46.13 -64.21
CA ASP A 990 -32.91 -45.65 -64.96
C ASP A 990 -33.13 -44.22 -65.53
N LYS A 991 -34.39 -43.83 -65.77
CA LYS A 991 -34.73 -42.43 -66.11
C LYS A 991 -34.46 -41.41 -65.02
N GLU A 992 -34.47 -41.78 -63.73
CA GLU A 992 -34.00 -40.91 -62.64
C GLU A 992 -32.47 -40.98 -62.52
N HIS A 993 -31.89 -42.18 -62.63
CA HIS A 993 -30.45 -42.38 -62.61
C HIS A 993 -29.71 -41.55 -63.68
N MET A 994 -30.25 -41.48 -64.91
CA MET A 994 -29.73 -40.62 -65.97
C MET A 994 -29.80 -39.11 -65.66
N LYS A 995 -30.79 -38.66 -64.87
CA LYS A 995 -30.83 -37.26 -64.38
C LYS A 995 -29.74 -37.01 -63.33
N VAL A 996 -29.46 -38.00 -62.47
CA VAL A 996 -28.36 -37.93 -61.48
C VAL A 996 -27.01 -37.85 -62.20
N ILE A 997 -26.79 -38.65 -63.25
CA ILE A 997 -25.58 -38.57 -64.09
C ILE A 997 -25.44 -37.17 -64.73
N ALA A 998 -26.52 -36.62 -65.30
CA ALA A 998 -26.52 -35.27 -65.88
C ALA A 998 -26.35 -34.13 -64.85
N LYS A 999 -26.61 -34.38 -63.56
CA LYS A 999 -26.31 -33.46 -62.44
C LYS A 999 -24.84 -33.56 -62.03
N SER A 1000 -24.34 -34.78 -61.86
CA SER A 1000 -22.94 -35.08 -61.51
C SER A 1000 -21.93 -34.47 -62.50
N GLN A 1001 -22.25 -34.44 -63.80
CA GLN A 1001 -21.41 -33.76 -64.80
C GLN A 1001 -21.24 -32.25 -64.56
N ARG A 1002 -22.22 -31.55 -63.97
CA ARG A 1002 -22.08 -30.12 -63.62
C ARG A 1002 -21.26 -29.93 -62.35
N GLU A 1003 -21.44 -30.81 -61.38
CA GLU A 1003 -20.68 -30.84 -60.13
C GLU A 1003 -19.18 -31.07 -60.41
N LEU A 1004 -18.86 -31.92 -61.40
CA LEU A 1004 -17.50 -32.12 -61.90
C LEU A 1004 -16.92 -30.85 -62.58
N GLN A 1005 -17.73 -30.09 -63.34
CA GLN A 1005 -17.31 -28.83 -63.96
C GLN A 1005 -17.05 -27.72 -62.92
N GLU A 1006 -17.89 -27.63 -61.88
CA GLU A 1006 -17.66 -26.68 -60.78
C GLU A 1006 -16.41 -27.07 -59.97
N LYS A 1007 -16.23 -28.37 -59.70
CA LYS A 1007 -15.04 -28.92 -59.04
C LYS A 1007 -13.75 -28.61 -59.81
N THR A 1008 -13.73 -28.70 -61.14
CA THR A 1008 -12.54 -28.33 -61.94
C THR A 1008 -12.29 -26.82 -61.95
N ARG A 1009 -13.34 -25.98 -62.00
CA ARG A 1009 -13.19 -24.52 -61.85
C ARG A 1009 -12.57 -24.15 -60.50
N LEU A 1010 -13.12 -24.67 -59.40
CA LEU A 1010 -12.62 -24.44 -58.04
C LEU A 1010 -11.17 -24.92 -57.86
N LYS A 1011 -10.78 -26.06 -58.46
CA LYS A 1011 -9.38 -26.52 -58.46
C LYS A 1011 -8.43 -25.55 -59.18
N SER A 1012 -8.87 -24.87 -60.25
CA SER A 1012 -8.08 -23.80 -60.88
C SER A 1012 -7.96 -22.59 -59.96
N GLU A 1013 -9.07 -22.11 -59.41
CA GLU A 1013 -9.09 -20.95 -58.49
C GLU A 1013 -8.16 -21.14 -57.28
N VAL A 1014 -8.11 -22.36 -56.71
CA VAL A 1014 -7.19 -22.70 -55.61
C VAL A 1014 -5.72 -22.71 -56.05
N VAL A 1015 -5.41 -23.13 -57.28
CA VAL A 1015 -4.03 -23.08 -57.81
C VAL A 1015 -3.56 -21.63 -57.95
N ASP A 1016 -4.43 -20.71 -58.36
CA ASP A 1016 -4.07 -19.30 -58.52
C ASP A 1016 -3.98 -18.56 -57.18
N LEU A 1017 -4.89 -18.83 -56.22
CA LEU A 1017 -4.75 -18.36 -54.83
C LEU A 1017 -3.45 -18.87 -54.17
N LYS A 1018 -3.02 -20.10 -54.46
CA LYS A 1018 -1.73 -20.63 -53.98
C LYS A 1018 -0.52 -19.88 -54.55
N LYS A 1019 -0.57 -19.39 -55.80
CA LYS A 1019 0.49 -18.54 -56.37
C LYS A 1019 0.53 -17.18 -55.65
N ALA A 1020 -0.63 -16.51 -55.52
CA ALA A 1020 -0.74 -15.22 -54.83
C ALA A 1020 -0.22 -15.28 -53.38
N LYS A 1021 -0.57 -16.34 -52.65
CA LYS A 1021 -0.06 -16.62 -51.30
C LYS A 1021 1.47 -16.69 -51.25
N VAL A 1022 2.11 -17.39 -52.19
CA VAL A 1022 3.58 -17.53 -52.25
C VAL A 1022 4.25 -16.19 -52.57
N GLU A 1023 3.67 -15.38 -53.46
CA GLU A 1023 4.21 -14.06 -53.82
C GLU A 1023 4.13 -13.07 -52.65
N LEU A 1024 3.00 -13.03 -51.92
CA LEU A 1024 2.84 -12.23 -50.69
C LEU A 1024 3.83 -12.65 -49.60
N ILE A 1025 4.02 -13.96 -49.37
CA ILE A 1025 5.02 -14.47 -48.42
C ILE A 1025 6.44 -14.04 -48.81
N LYS A 1026 6.76 -13.99 -50.10
CA LYS A 1026 8.06 -13.52 -50.59
C LYS A 1026 8.28 -12.04 -50.26
N LYS A 1027 7.34 -11.16 -50.61
CA LYS A 1027 7.41 -9.71 -50.32
C LYS A 1027 7.56 -9.44 -48.82
N MET A 1028 6.72 -10.06 -47.99
CA MET A 1028 6.78 -9.97 -46.53
C MET A 1028 8.17 -10.37 -45.97
N ASN A 1029 8.85 -11.36 -46.55
CA ASN A 1029 10.18 -11.78 -46.10
C ASN A 1029 11.29 -10.84 -46.59
N GLU A 1030 11.15 -10.22 -47.76
CA GLU A 1030 12.06 -9.19 -48.27
C GLU A 1030 11.95 -7.91 -47.41
N ASP A 1031 10.75 -7.47 -47.03
CA ASP A 1031 10.54 -6.31 -46.17
C ASP A 1031 11.02 -6.53 -44.73
N LYS A 1032 10.78 -7.71 -44.14
CA LYS A 1032 11.36 -8.10 -42.84
C LYS A 1032 12.89 -8.09 -42.83
N LYS A 1033 13.52 -8.38 -43.97
CA LYS A 1033 14.99 -8.30 -44.11
C LYS A 1033 15.47 -6.85 -44.05
N LYS A 1034 14.82 -5.93 -44.78
CA LYS A 1034 15.10 -4.48 -44.70
C LYS A 1034 14.92 -3.94 -43.28
N GLN A 1035 13.78 -4.23 -42.65
CA GLN A 1035 13.47 -3.79 -41.29
C GLN A 1035 14.54 -4.21 -40.27
N LYS A 1036 15.06 -5.43 -40.39
CA LYS A 1036 16.18 -5.92 -39.55
C LYS A 1036 17.50 -5.19 -39.83
N GLN A 1037 17.75 -4.77 -41.06
CA GLN A 1037 18.96 -4.01 -41.42
C GLN A 1037 18.91 -2.58 -40.84
N LEU A 1038 17.78 -1.86 -40.99
CA LEU A 1038 17.58 -0.53 -40.39
C LEU A 1038 17.75 -0.56 -38.86
N MET A 1039 17.08 -1.50 -38.19
CA MET A 1039 17.18 -1.65 -36.73
C MET A 1039 18.60 -1.96 -36.26
N GLN A 1040 19.41 -2.64 -37.08
CA GLN A 1040 20.82 -2.91 -36.79
C GLN A 1040 21.74 -1.69 -37.05
N ALA A 1041 21.34 -0.74 -37.90
CA ALA A 1041 22.02 0.55 -38.05
C ALA A 1041 21.74 1.47 -36.85
N GLN A 1042 20.47 1.64 -36.47
CA GLN A 1042 20.05 2.45 -35.33
C GLN A 1042 20.73 2.01 -34.01
N ALA A 1043 20.85 0.70 -33.79
CA ALA A 1043 21.56 0.14 -32.63
C ALA A 1043 23.08 0.48 -32.60
N ARG A 1044 23.71 0.68 -33.77
CA ARG A 1044 25.13 1.11 -33.86
C ARG A 1044 25.29 2.60 -33.57
N ALA A 1045 24.39 3.44 -34.07
CA ALA A 1045 24.38 4.89 -33.81
C ALA A 1045 24.17 5.20 -32.31
N MET A 1046 23.32 4.43 -31.63
CA MET A 1046 23.15 4.49 -30.17
C MET A 1046 24.46 4.17 -29.43
N ALA A 1047 25.17 3.12 -29.84
CA ALA A 1047 26.40 2.67 -29.18
C ALA A 1047 27.58 3.66 -29.34
N THR A 1048 27.67 4.37 -30.47
CA THR A 1048 28.70 5.42 -30.65
C THR A 1048 28.42 6.65 -29.77
N LYS A 1049 27.14 7.07 -29.67
CA LYS A 1049 26.70 8.15 -28.78
C LYS A 1049 27.00 7.83 -27.30
N GLU A 1050 26.71 6.61 -26.82
CA GLU A 1050 27.12 6.18 -25.47
C GLU A 1050 28.64 6.27 -25.24
N LYS A 1051 29.44 5.81 -26.22
CA LYS A 1051 30.92 5.82 -26.13
C LYS A 1051 31.45 7.25 -25.99
N GLN A 1052 30.89 8.21 -26.74
CA GLN A 1052 31.22 9.63 -26.58
C GLN A 1052 30.83 10.17 -25.20
N THR A 1053 29.64 9.85 -24.68
CA THR A 1053 29.18 10.28 -23.35
C THR A 1053 30.12 9.78 -22.25
N ARG A 1054 30.56 8.52 -22.30
CA ARG A 1054 31.53 7.95 -21.34
C ARG A 1054 32.91 8.65 -21.40
N LEU A 1055 33.36 9.03 -22.60
CA LEU A 1055 34.61 9.79 -22.79
C LEU A 1055 34.51 11.20 -22.18
N GLN A 1056 33.39 11.91 -22.36
CA GLN A 1056 33.16 13.21 -21.73
C GLN A 1056 33.14 13.13 -20.20
N ALA A 1057 32.45 12.14 -19.62
CA ALA A 1057 32.38 11.93 -18.18
C ALA A 1057 33.77 11.69 -17.54
N ASN A 1058 34.62 10.89 -18.19
CA ASN A 1058 36.00 10.70 -17.74
C ASN A 1058 36.83 11.99 -17.83
N LYS A 1059 36.64 12.79 -18.90
CA LYS A 1059 37.35 14.07 -19.07
C LYS A 1059 36.99 15.06 -17.95
N ILE A 1060 35.71 15.13 -17.55
CA ILE A 1060 35.24 15.92 -16.39
C ILE A 1060 35.98 15.50 -15.11
N ARG A 1061 36.01 14.21 -14.76
CA ARG A 1061 36.73 13.71 -13.57
C ARG A 1061 38.21 14.12 -13.54
N THR A 1062 38.89 14.11 -14.68
CA THR A 1062 40.30 14.54 -14.75
C THR A 1062 40.51 16.04 -14.56
N LEU A 1063 39.50 16.87 -14.87
CA LEU A 1063 39.52 18.31 -14.61
C LEU A 1063 39.23 18.59 -13.13
N GLU A 1064 38.25 17.91 -12.52
CA GLU A 1064 37.93 18.01 -11.09
C GLU A 1064 39.13 17.65 -10.19
N MET A 1065 39.89 16.61 -10.55
CA MET A 1065 41.11 16.25 -9.82
C MET A 1065 42.21 17.33 -9.94
N LYS A 1066 42.37 17.95 -11.12
CA LYS A 1066 43.32 19.06 -11.31
C LYS A 1066 42.89 20.32 -10.56
N ASP A 1067 41.59 20.57 -10.44
CA ASP A 1067 41.09 21.74 -9.72
C ASP A 1067 41.20 21.56 -8.18
N LYS A 1068 40.96 20.34 -7.66
CA LYS A 1068 41.30 19.99 -6.27
C LYS A 1068 42.79 20.17 -5.96
N GLN A 1069 43.69 19.79 -6.88
CA GLN A 1069 45.13 20.02 -6.73
C GLN A 1069 45.47 21.52 -6.72
N ARG A 1070 44.85 22.33 -7.59
CA ARG A 1070 44.97 23.80 -7.55
C ARG A 1070 44.47 24.39 -6.24
N GLU A 1071 43.34 23.93 -5.73
CA GLU A 1071 42.76 24.43 -4.46
C GLU A 1071 43.69 24.12 -3.27
N GLN A 1072 44.30 22.93 -3.22
CA GLN A 1072 45.30 22.58 -2.21
C GLN A 1072 46.57 23.44 -2.32
N PHE A 1073 47.06 23.70 -3.54
CA PHE A 1073 48.21 24.58 -3.77
C PHE A 1073 47.92 26.04 -3.37
N LEU A 1074 46.72 26.54 -3.68
CA LEU A 1074 46.21 27.84 -3.23
C LEU A 1074 46.12 27.93 -1.71
N LYS A 1075 45.65 26.88 -1.03
CA LYS A 1075 45.61 26.84 0.45
C LYS A 1075 47.01 26.91 1.07
N LYS A 1076 48.00 26.20 0.52
CA LYS A 1076 49.41 26.31 0.95
C LYS A 1076 49.97 27.72 0.75
N THR A 1077 49.96 28.24 -0.48
CA THR A 1077 50.49 29.58 -0.79
C THR A 1077 49.76 30.70 -0.03
N THR A 1078 48.46 30.56 0.23
CA THR A 1078 47.71 31.52 1.07
C THR A 1078 48.16 31.46 2.54
N SER A 1079 48.50 30.28 3.06
CA SER A 1079 49.06 30.15 4.43
C SER A 1079 50.44 30.77 4.55
N GLU A 1080 51.33 30.55 3.57
CA GLU A 1080 52.67 31.14 3.49
C GLU A 1080 52.61 32.67 3.38
N VAL A 1081 51.74 33.21 2.52
CA VAL A 1081 51.50 34.66 2.40
C VAL A 1081 50.97 35.26 3.71
N ASN A 1082 50.12 34.55 4.45
CA ASN A 1082 49.63 35.01 5.74
C ASN A 1082 50.71 34.94 6.84
N GLN A 1083 51.59 33.95 6.81
CA GLN A 1083 52.76 33.89 7.71
C GLN A 1083 53.73 35.05 7.45
N LEU A 1084 54.12 35.28 6.20
CA LEU A 1084 54.97 36.42 5.79
C LEU A 1084 54.34 37.79 6.12
N ARG A 1085 53.01 37.89 6.08
CA ARG A 1085 52.27 39.08 6.56
C ARG A 1085 52.34 39.25 8.08
N LYS A 1086 52.29 38.16 8.85
CA LYS A 1086 52.39 38.17 10.32
C LYS A 1086 53.78 38.60 10.77
N GLU A 1087 54.83 38.07 10.13
CA GLU A 1087 56.23 38.46 10.35
C GLU A 1087 56.47 39.94 9.99
N LYS A 1088 55.98 40.42 8.83
CA LYS A 1088 56.05 41.85 8.48
C LYS A 1088 55.25 42.75 9.43
N ALA A 1089 54.11 42.29 9.97
CA ALA A 1089 53.36 43.05 10.96
C ALA A 1089 54.12 43.18 12.29
N GLN A 1090 54.81 42.11 12.72
CA GLN A 1090 55.66 42.12 13.92
C GLN A 1090 56.89 43.03 13.74
N ALA A 1091 57.56 42.98 12.59
CA ALA A 1091 58.65 43.90 12.25
C ALA A 1091 58.19 45.38 12.21
N ALA A 1092 57.01 45.65 11.63
CA ALA A 1092 56.43 46.99 11.59
C ALA A 1092 55.98 47.51 12.98
N ALA A 1093 55.62 46.62 13.91
CA ALA A 1093 55.34 46.97 15.29
C ALA A 1093 56.62 47.34 16.05
N ALA A 1094 57.68 46.55 15.91
CA ALA A 1094 58.99 46.84 16.51
C ALA A 1094 59.55 48.19 16.03
N ALA A 1095 59.50 48.47 14.71
CA ALA A 1095 59.94 49.74 14.14
C ALA A 1095 59.16 50.97 14.66
N ARG A 1096 57.88 50.80 15.05
CA ARG A 1096 57.03 51.88 15.58
C ARG A 1096 57.32 52.26 17.03
N LEU A 1097 58.00 51.41 17.80
CA LEU A 1097 58.43 51.72 19.17
C LEU A 1097 59.74 52.51 19.23
N ALA A 1098 60.57 52.47 18.19
CA ALA A 1098 61.88 53.11 18.16
C ALA A 1098 61.89 54.57 17.66
N ALA A 1099 60.81 55.04 17.03
CA ALA A 1099 60.80 56.29 16.25
C ALA A 1099 59.87 57.38 16.83
N ARG A 1100 60.13 57.83 18.06
CA ARG A 1100 59.45 58.99 18.66
C ARG A 1100 60.39 60.20 18.84
N GLY A 1101 60.98 60.64 17.74
CA GLY A 1101 61.86 61.82 17.70
C GLY A 1101 61.90 62.48 16.31
N ASN A 1102 61.98 63.81 16.31
CA ASN A 1102 62.20 64.74 15.19
C ASN A 1102 61.26 64.73 13.97
N ALA A 1103 60.49 65.82 13.92
CA ALA A 1103 59.72 66.36 12.81
C ALA A 1103 60.48 66.56 11.48
N SER A 1104 59.75 66.65 10.34
CA SER A 1104 59.56 67.92 9.60
C SER A 1104 58.94 67.77 8.19
N SER A 1105 58.11 68.75 7.81
CA SER A 1105 57.91 69.34 6.46
C SER A 1105 57.55 68.52 5.20
N ARG A 1106 56.33 68.82 4.69
CA ARG A 1106 55.95 69.22 3.32
C ARG A 1106 55.90 68.23 2.13
N THR A 1107 54.75 68.32 1.45
CA THR A 1107 54.33 67.92 0.08
C THR A 1107 54.78 68.92 -1.01
N PRO A 1108 54.48 68.73 -2.32
CA PRO A 1108 54.39 67.53 -3.19
C PRO A 1108 55.17 67.74 -4.54
N VAL A 1109 54.94 66.90 -5.57
CA VAL A 1109 54.76 67.20 -7.03
C VAL A 1109 55.03 65.93 -7.89
N ALA A 1110 54.49 65.88 -9.12
CA ALA A 1110 54.48 64.70 -10.00
C ALA A 1110 55.36 64.82 -11.27
N ARG A 1111 55.66 63.69 -11.94
CA ARG A 1111 55.76 63.58 -13.43
C ARG A 1111 55.85 62.13 -13.95
N THR A 1112 55.21 61.90 -15.10
CA THR A 1112 55.33 60.74 -16.03
C THR A 1112 56.50 60.96 -17.02
N PRO A 1113 57.06 59.96 -17.77
CA PRO A 1113 56.42 59.48 -19.04
C PRO A 1113 56.86 58.10 -19.66
N VAL A 1114 56.04 57.56 -20.61
CA VAL A 1114 56.38 56.95 -21.96
C VAL A 1114 57.39 55.76 -22.05
N ALA A 1115 57.34 54.74 -22.94
CA ALA A 1115 56.67 54.46 -24.26
C ALA A 1115 56.16 52.98 -24.33
N SER A 1116 55.11 52.60 -25.08
CA SER A 1116 55.01 52.27 -26.54
C SER A 1116 55.86 51.07 -27.02
N SER A 1117 55.45 50.18 -27.95
CA SER A 1117 54.19 49.94 -28.71
C SER A 1117 54.22 48.46 -29.23
N ARG A 1118 53.47 47.88 -30.19
CA ARG A 1118 52.55 48.33 -31.27
C ARG A 1118 51.69 47.13 -31.77
N ALA A 1119 50.70 47.37 -32.65
CA ALA A 1119 49.86 46.42 -33.42
C ALA A 1119 48.83 45.58 -32.62
N ALA A 1120 47.66 45.18 -33.16
CA ALA A 1120 47.06 45.46 -34.48
C ALA A 1120 45.57 45.88 -34.36
N ARG A 1121 45.05 46.66 -35.33
CA ARG A 1121 43.63 47.05 -35.46
C ARG A 1121 43.12 46.70 -36.87
N THR A 1122 42.50 45.54 -37.05
CA THR A 1122 41.97 45.12 -38.37
C THR A 1122 40.81 44.10 -38.28
N ALA A 1123 39.78 44.38 -37.46
CA ALA A 1123 38.56 43.56 -37.38
C ALA A 1123 37.34 44.33 -36.85
N ALA A 1124 37.05 45.52 -37.39
CA ALA A 1124 36.05 46.46 -36.83
C ALA A 1124 34.77 46.64 -37.67
N VAL A 1125 34.42 45.68 -38.54
CA VAL A 1125 33.14 45.66 -39.28
C VAL A 1125 32.61 44.22 -39.43
N ARG A 1126 32.01 43.67 -38.36
CA ARG A 1126 31.00 42.60 -38.35
C ARG A 1126 30.55 42.33 -36.90
N ASN A 1127 29.49 41.54 -36.75
CA ASN A 1127 28.91 41.10 -35.46
C ASN A 1127 28.31 42.22 -34.59
N LEU A 1128 27.67 43.20 -35.24
CA LEU A 1128 26.54 43.93 -34.65
C LEU A 1128 25.23 43.17 -35.00
N LYS A 1129 25.06 42.00 -34.39
CA LYS A 1129 23.84 41.14 -34.45
C LYS A 1129 23.87 40.13 -33.29
N GLU A 1130 22.71 39.56 -32.99
CA GLU A 1130 22.50 38.48 -31.99
C GLU A 1130 22.71 38.84 -30.50
N LEU A 1131 22.00 39.89 -30.06
CA LEU A 1131 21.41 39.89 -28.71
C LEU A 1131 20.10 39.06 -28.73
N SER A 1132 20.23 37.74 -28.89
CA SER A 1132 19.10 36.79 -28.89
C SER A 1132 18.78 36.31 -27.47
N PHE A 1133 17.91 37.05 -26.77
CA PHE A 1133 17.52 36.73 -25.39
C PHE A 1133 16.60 35.49 -25.33
N SER A 1134 17.20 34.29 -25.32
CA SER A 1134 16.48 33.01 -25.30
C SER A 1134 15.63 32.85 -24.02
N PRO A 1135 14.30 32.64 -24.12
CA PRO A 1135 13.45 32.41 -22.95
C PRO A 1135 13.86 31.18 -22.13
N LYS A 1136 14.44 30.14 -22.75
CA LYS A 1136 14.99 28.98 -22.03
C LYS A 1136 16.19 29.37 -21.16
N GLN A 1137 17.10 30.22 -21.66
CA GLN A 1137 18.25 30.70 -20.87
C GLN A 1137 17.80 31.68 -19.76
N ALA A 1138 16.82 32.53 -20.03
CA ALA A 1138 16.22 33.40 -19.03
C ALA A 1138 15.57 32.59 -17.90
N LYS A 1139 14.77 31.57 -18.23
CA LYS A 1139 14.14 30.67 -17.26
C LYS A 1139 15.17 29.87 -16.46
N LEU A 1140 16.25 29.39 -17.08
CA LEU A 1140 17.34 28.72 -16.35
C LEU A 1140 18.07 29.66 -15.35
N LYS A 1141 18.31 30.92 -15.74
CA LYS A 1141 18.86 31.93 -14.83
C LYS A 1141 17.88 32.29 -13.71
N TRP A 1142 16.59 32.39 -14.01
CA TRP A 1142 15.53 32.64 -13.02
C TRP A 1142 15.46 31.51 -11.99
N ASN A 1143 15.30 30.26 -12.41
CA ASN A 1143 15.23 29.11 -11.52
C ASN A 1143 16.51 28.96 -10.65
N ALA A 1144 17.67 29.40 -11.14
CA ALA A 1144 18.92 29.40 -10.38
C ALA A 1144 19.04 30.57 -9.37
N LEU A 1145 18.32 31.67 -9.60
CA LEU A 1145 18.16 32.78 -8.66
C LEU A 1145 17.12 32.44 -7.59
N GLU A 1146 15.98 31.89 -8.01
CA GLU A 1146 14.86 31.42 -7.19
C GLU A 1146 15.32 30.45 -6.10
N ARG A 1147 16.01 29.36 -6.47
CA ARG A 1147 16.61 28.40 -5.51
C ARG A 1147 17.55 29.05 -4.48
N LYS A 1148 18.24 30.14 -4.84
CA LYS A 1148 19.13 30.88 -3.93
C LYS A 1148 18.36 31.83 -3.02
N ILE A 1149 17.27 32.43 -3.52
CA ILE A 1149 16.34 33.21 -2.69
C ILE A 1149 15.69 32.28 -1.66
N GLU A 1150 15.21 31.10 -2.07
CA GLU A 1150 14.70 30.06 -1.16
C GLU A 1150 15.75 29.64 -0.10
N GLU A 1151 17.02 29.48 -0.48
CA GLU A 1151 18.10 29.13 0.45
C GLU A 1151 18.35 30.25 1.47
N CYS A 1152 18.39 31.51 1.03
CA CYS A 1152 18.51 32.67 1.90
C CYS A 1152 17.29 32.86 2.82
N VAL A 1153 16.07 32.59 2.32
CA VAL A 1153 14.83 32.61 3.11
C VAL A 1153 14.85 31.52 4.17
N ARG A 1154 15.22 30.28 3.82
CA ARG A 1154 15.39 29.18 4.79
C ARG A 1154 16.42 29.52 5.87
N LYS A 1155 17.59 30.06 5.51
CA LYS A 1155 18.61 30.46 6.49
C LYS A 1155 18.14 31.60 7.41
N ARG A 1156 17.41 32.60 6.90
CA ARG A 1156 16.76 33.63 7.74
C ARG A 1156 15.68 33.08 8.65
N GLN A 1157 14.92 32.08 8.20
CA GLN A 1157 13.94 31.39 9.04
C GLN A 1157 14.62 30.58 10.17
N THR A 1158 15.79 29.98 9.91
CA THR A 1158 16.64 29.37 10.95
C THR A 1158 17.17 30.39 11.96
N ILE A 1159 17.71 31.53 11.50
CA ILE A 1159 18.18 32.62 12.39
C ILE A 1159 17.05 33.06 13.33
N ARG A 1160 15.84 33.30 12.79
CA ARG A 1160 14.69 33.70 13.60
C ARG A 1160 14.34 32.71 14.71
N ILE A 1161 14.43 31.40 14.45
CA ILE A 1161 14.17 30.37 15.48
C ILE A 1161 15.26 30.43 16.57
N MET A 1162 16.52 30.65 16.20
CA MET A 1162 17.62 30.85 17.16
C MET A 1162 17.46 32.15 17.97
N GLU A 1163 16.92 33.21 17.37
CA GLU A 1163 16.57 34.47 18.06
C GLU A 1163 15.44 34.24 19.08
N GLU A 1164 14.39 33.49 18.71
CA GLU A 1164 13.27 33.12 19.61
C GLU A 1164 13.75 32.19 20.77
N GLU A 1165 14.74 31.33 20.56
CA GLU A 1165 15.42 30.58 21.64
C GLU A 1165 16.31 31.46 22.52
N LEU A 1166 17.04 32.42 21.93
CA LEU A 1166 17.90 33.36 22.66
C LEU A 1166 17.08 34.28 23.58
N GLU A 1167 15.93 34.78 23.13
CA GLU A 1167 14.99 35.54 23.99
C GLU A 1167 14.50 34.72 25.18
N ARG A 1168 14.22 33.42 24.99
CA ARG A 1168 13.84 32.51 26.08
C ARG A 1168 14.94 32.41 27.13
N TYR A 1169 16.19 32.13 26.75
CA TYR A 1169 17.30 32.03 27.71
C TYR A 1169 17.57 33.38 28.40
N LEU A 1170 17.46 34.51 27.69
CA LEU A 1170 17.60 35.85 28.30
C LEU A 1170 16.54 36.11 29.38
N LYS A 1171 15.30 35.65 29.16
CA LYS A 1171 14.21 35.72 30.14
C LYS A 1171 14.42 34.77 31.32
N GLU A 1172 14.90 33.55 31.08
CA GLU A 1172 15.23 32.57 32.11
C GLU A 1172 16.36 33.08 33.02
N ARG A 1173 17.41 33.67 32.45
CA ARG A 1173 18.47 34.37 33.17
C ARG A 1173 17.94 35.53 34.03
N HIS A 1174 16.97 36.29 33.52
CA HIS A 1174 16.36 37.38 34.29
C HIS A 1174 15.59 36.87 35.52
N ASN A 1175 14.80 35.80 35.36
CA ASN A 1175 14.08 35.17 36.46
C ASN A 1175 15.03 34.62 37.53
N LEU A 1176 16.09 33.90 37.12
CA LEU A 1176 17.10 33.36 38.05
C LEU A 1176 17.83 34.46 38.84
N MET A 1177 18.13 35.61 38.21
CA MET A 1177 18.70 36.76 38.94
C MET A 1177 17.72 37.35 39.97
N LEU A 1178 16.41 37.38 39.69
CA LEU A 1178 15.41 37.81 40.67
C LEU A 1178 15.33 36.82 41.84
N GLU A 1179 15.26 35.52 41.55
CA GLU A 1179 15.22 34.44 42.55
C GLU A 1179 16.45 34.46 43.48
N ILE A 1180 17.67 34.67 42.94
CA ILE A 1180 18.89 34.84 43.74
C ILE A 1180 18.77 36.07 44.65
N VAL A 1181 18.35 37.22 44.11
CA VAL A 1181 18.25 38.48 44.86
C VAL A 1181 17.15 38.46 45.93
N GLU A 1182 16.07 37.70 45.73
CA GLU A 1182 15.02 37.50 46.74
C GLU A 1182 15.48 36.54 47.84
N ASN A 1183 16.14 35.43 47.50
CA ASN A 1183 16.67 34.50 48.49
C ASN A 1183 17.85 35.09 49.29
N GLU A 1184 18.73 35.90 48.69
CA GLU A 1184 19.81 36.62 49.40
C GLU A 1184 19.25 37.66 50.40
N LYS A 1185 18.10 38.29 50.09
CA LYS A 1185 17.37 39.13 51.06
C LYS A 1185 16.75 38.31 52.20
N ALA A 1186 16.13 37.17 51.89
CA ALA A 1186 15.59 36.28 52.92
C ALA A 1186 16.70 35.73 53.84
N PHE A 1187 17.86 35.37 53.27
CA PHE A 1187 19.03 34.88 53.99
C PHE A 1187 19.60 35.96 54.93
N THR A 1188 19.72 37.21 54.46
CA THR A 1188 20.20 38.31 55.31
C THR A 1188 19.22 38.67 56.42
N GLN A 1189 17.91 38.52 56.20
CA GLN A 1189 16.86 38.85 57.20
C GLN A 1189 16.57 37.75 58.24
N SER A 1190 16.82 36.47 57.93
CA SER A 1190 16.55 35.36 58.87
C SER A 1190 17.63 35.18 59.93
N GLU A 1191 17.28 35.21 61.22
CA GLU A 1191 18.21 34.84 62.30
C GLU A 1191 18.37 33.32 62.51
N ASN A 1192 17.48 32.50 61.92
CA ASN A 1192 17.50 31.04 62.08
C ASN A 1192 18.58 30.41 61.18
N VAL A 1193 19.55 29.71 61.79
CA VAL A 1193 20.69 29.06 61.13
C VAL A 1193 20.25 27.95 60.17
N ILE A 1194 19.34 27.06 60.58
CA ILE A 1194 18.91 25.92 59.75
C ILE A 1194 18.17 26.42 58.50
N TYR A 1195 17.41 27.50 58.62
CA TYR A 1195 16.73 28.14 57.49
C TYR A 1195 17.72 28.91 56.58
N ARG A 1196 18.79 29.48 57.15
CA ARG A 1196 19.88 30.10 56.38
C ARG A 1196 20.63 29.07 55.54
N ASP A 1197 21.00 27.92 56.09
CA ASP A 1197 21.73 26.88 55.35
C ASP A 1197 20.91 26.35 54.16
N GLY A 1198 19.61 26.11 54.36
CA GLY A 1198 18.69 25.71 53.29
C GLY A 1198 18.50 26.79 52.20
N LEU A 1199 18.50 28.07 52.57
CA LEU A 1199 18.51 29.16 51.58
C LEU A 1199 19.84 29.25 50.83
N LEU A 1200 20.97 28.91 51.47
CA LEU A 1200 22.29 28.89 50.84
C LEU A 1200 22.36 27.84 49.72
N GLU A 1201 21.88 26.61 49.98
CA GLU A 1201 21.78 25.56 48.95
C GLU A 1201 20.91 25.98 47.75
N VAL A 1202 19.80 26.69 48.00
CA VAL A 1202 18.92 27.23 46.95
C VAL A 1202 19.61 28.33 46.14
N ILE A 1203 20.29 29.26 46.81
CA ILE A 1203 21.03 30.37 46.19
C ILE A 1203 22.15 29.83 45.29
N ASP A 1204 22.94 28.87 45.77
CA ASP A 1204 24.06 28.31 44.99
C ASP A 1204 23.55 27.44 43.83
N SER A 1205 22.50 26.65 44.03
CA SER A 1205 21.83 25.93 42.93
C SER A 1205 21.25 26.89 41.86
N ALA A 1206 20.76 28.06 42.26
CA ALA A 1206 20.30 29.09 41.32
C ALA A 1206 21.48 29.76 40.58
N LYS A 1207 22.64 29.96 41.24
CA LYS A 1207 23.87 30.49 40.64
C LYS A 1207 24.48 29.52 39.62
N GLU A 1208 24.49 28.21 39.89
CA GLU A 1208 24.92 27.19 38.91
C GLU A 1208 24.03 27.20 37.66
N LYS A 1209 22.70 27.26 37.83
CA LYS A 1209 21.74 27.40 36.71
C LYS A 1209 21.96 28.70 35.94
N LEU A 1210 22.21 29.80 36.64
CA LEU A 1210 22.48 31.10 36.02
C LEU A 1210 23.73 31.05 35.11
N GLN A 1211 24.80 30.40 35.57
CA GLN A 1211 26.02 30.20 34.77
C GLN A 1211 25.73 29.33 33.54
N TYR A 1212 25.04 28.19 33.69
CA TYR A 1212 24.65 27.34 32.56
C TYR A 1212 23.84 28.11 31.50
N VAL A 1213 22.82 28.88 31.92
CA VAL A 1213 22.01 29.70 31.01
C VAL A 1213 22.85 30.79 30.33
N GLN A 1214 23.82 31.38 31.03
CA GLN A 1214 24.76 32.37 30.46
C GLN A 1214 25.68 31.75 29.40
N ASP A 1215 26.09 30.49 29.57
CA ASP A 1215 26.87 29.76 28.56
C ASP A 1215 26.01 29.40 27.33
N GLN A 1216 24.75 28.99 27.52
CA GLN A 1216 23.80 28.75 26.41
C GLN A 1216 23.51 30.03 25.61
N ILE A 1217 23.33 31.18 26.28
CA ILE A 1217 23.21 32.50 25.62
C ILE A 1217 24.42 32.78 24.74
N THR A 1218 25.63 32.54 25.25
CA THR A 1218 26.88 32.80 24.55
C THR A 1218 27.06 31.87 23.33
N TYR A 1219 26.64 30.61 23.46
CA TYR A 1219 26.64 29.63 22.37
C TYR A 1219 25.65 29.99 21.24
N GLN A 1220 24.41 30.33 21.58
CA GLN A 1220 23.38 30.72 20.61
C GLN A 1220 23.72 32.03 19.88
N GLN A 1221 24.26 33.03 20.59
CA GLN A 1221 24.75 34.26 19.97
C GLN A 1221 25.84 34.01 18.92
N LYS A 1222 26.75 33.05 19.19
CA LYS A 1222 27.78 32.66 18.22
C LYS A 1222 27.18 31.98 16.99
N LEU A 1223 26.24 31.05 17.17
CA LEU A 1223 25.54 30.38 16.06
C LEU A 1223 24.83 31.36 15.14
N ILE A 1224 24.08 32.32 15.71
CA ILE A 1224 23.39 33.37 14.94
C ILE A 1224 24.38 34.17 14.09
N VAL A 1225 25.51 34.59 14.67
CA VAL A 1225 26.57 35.33 13.97
C VAL A 1225 27.22 34.51 12.86
N ASP A 1226 27.51 33.22 13.09
CA ASP A 1226 28.13 32.34 12.10
C ASP A 1226 27.19 32.04 10.90
N VAL A 1227 25.86 32.04 11.10
CA VAL A 1227 24.86 31.85 10.03
C VAL A 1227 24.56 33.17 9.31
N ASP A 1228 24.42 34.30 10.01
CA ASP A 1228 24.16 35.60 9.40
C ASP A 1228 25.35 36.08 8.53
N GLN A 1229 26.60 35.80 8.94
CA GLN A 1229 27.77 36.04 8.09
C GLN A 1229 27.69 35.29 6.76
N GLN A 1230 27.18 34.05 6.73
CA GLN A 1230 27.00 33.30 5.48
C GLN A 1230 25.91 33.90 4.59
N VAL A 1231 24.79 34.35 5.19
CA VAL A 1231 23.69 35.01 4.46
C VAL A 1231 24.17 36.33 3.84
N ASN A 1232 24.86 37.17 4.63
CA ASN A 1232 25.36 38.46 4.16
C ASN A 1232 26.49 38.32 3.14
N PHE A 1233 27.37 37.32 3.26
CA PHE A 1233 28.38 37.02 2.24
C PHE A 1233 27.75 36.54 0.92
N GLY A 1234 26.70 35.71 0.98
CA GLY A 1234 25.94 35.29 -0.19
C GLY A 1234 25.25 36.45 -0.92
N LEU A 1235 24.59 37.34 -0.16
CA LEU A 1235 23.97 38.57 -0.70
C LEU A 1235 25.00 39.53 -1.29
N TYR A 1236 26.16 39.70 -0.62
CA TYR A 1236 27.25 40.54 -1.14
C TYR A 1236 27.79 40.03 -2.48
N ILE A 1237 27.91 38.71 -2.66
CA ILE A 1237 28.33 38.11 -3.93
C ILE A 1237 27.29 38.33 -5.05
N LEU A 1238 25.99 38.30 -4.74
CA LEU A 1238 24.93 38.62 -5.70
C LEU A 1238 25.03 40.09 -6.15
N CYS A 1239 24.99 41.04 -5.22
CA CYS A 1239 25.04 42.48 -5.54
C CYS A 1239 26.34 42.94 -6.23
N ARG A 1240 27.43 42.15 -6.17
CA ARG A 1240 28.67 42.45 -6.91
C ARG A 1240 28.66 41.89 -8.34
N ARG A 1241 27.86 40.87 -8.65
CA ARG A 1241 27.79 40.24 -9.97
C ARG A 1241 26.94 41.04 -10.97
N ASP A 1242 25.93 41.74 -10.47
CA ASP A 1242 25.08 42.64 -11.26
C ASP A 1242 25.72 44.01 -11.54
N LYS A 1243 26.95 44.24 -11.06
CA LYS A 1243 27.80 45.41 -11.42
C LYS A 1243 28.94 45.05 -12.37
N ALA A 1244 28.91 43.86 -12.96
CA ALA A 1244 29.97 43.31 -13.81
C ALA A 1244 29.45 42.61 -15.08
N ASN A 1245 28.17 42.82 -15.41
CA ASN A 1245 27.54 42.48 -16.71
C ASN A 1245 26.91 43.76 -17.28
#